data_AF-A0A6G0HKS8-F1
#
_entry.id   AF-A0A6G0HKS8-F1
#
_cell.length_a   1.000
_cell.length_b   1.000
_cell.length_c   1.000
_cell.angle_alpha   90.00
_cell.angle_beta   90.00
_cell.angle_gamma   90.00
#
_symmetry.space_group_name_H-M   'P 1'
#
loop_
_entity.id
_entity.type
_entity.pdbx_description
1 polymer ?
#
loop_
_entity_poly.entity_id
_entity_poly.type
_entity_poly.pdbx_seq_one_letter_code
_entity_poly.pdbx_strand_id
1 'polypeptide(L)'
;MKLCGGEAALLLLLLGRCCCTSPGRRVCQGMNNQLNLLGTREIHYDNMVRMYSNCSVVLENLEITYTLEHQDLSFLQSIQEVGGYVLIAMNDAEKVPLINLRLIRGQNLYESQYALLVMSNYNRNHSSATLNYTSGLKQLQLSSLTEILKGGVKMSHNPLLCNAETIHWWDIVDKDSNPSMLFKMDNVSSKCEKCHPECVNGSCWAAGADHCQRFTKLQCAEQCSRRCRGPKPIDCCNEHCAAGCTGPRATDCLACKDFNDDGTCKDDCPALTIYDPKTHQVVNNPNGKFTFGATCLKACPHNYVVTGGSCVRTCSPGTYEVEENGVQRCKDCDGPCPKACDGIGVGTLTKTMAINASNIESFRNCTKINGDVSLLQTSFTGDAHYKIPPMDPAKLEYFRTVKEITGFLLIQSWPENLTSLSVFENLEIIRGRTTRVHHSLAVVGAKNLRWLGLRSLKEVSAGRVMMKDNSQLCYTRPDQWTRLFRSSDQAIILRNNAPPDVCKQQNRTCDTECTDEGCWGPGPTMCVSCRHFDRRGRCVSLCNLLQGEPREVEMNSSCVECHPECQPKTGIPTCLGPGPDQCSQCANFKDGPHCVPRCPHGVLGDGDTLIWKYPNGTGQCQPCHQNCTQGATTHSTLAAGVVGGLLITVIVSLVIFVLLRRRRIRKKRTLRRLLQERELVEPLTPSGEAPNQALLRILKETEFKKIRVLGSGAFGTVFKGLWIPEGENVRIPVAIKVLREATSPKANKEILDEAYVMASVDHPHVCRLLGICLTSSVQLVTQLMQYGCLLDYVRHHRDHVGAQWLLNWCVQIAKGMNYLEERHLVHRDLAARNVLVKTPNHVKITDFGLAKLLTADEKEYHADGGKVPIKWMALESILQWTYTHQSDVWSYGVTVWELMTFGSKPYDSIPASEIAAVLERGDRLPQPPICTIDVYMIMVKCWMIDPSSRPRFRELIAEFSKMARDPSRYLVIQGDLPSPTDSRFYSRLLSSDDMEDVVDAEEYLLPYKGMGNHDNRPCNATNGRPVRENSIALRYITDPTHNSLDKEEFTGHEYMNQSLSETSRGSRLSEVLNPNYEDLSLGWGAASLPSPLEDIKPFAPVGPEYLNTAQSSLPLPVSDSLDNPDYQANFLPRAEPTNMTSDRVTGNGLFLPAAENLEYLGVGAALHAPVR
;
A
#
# COMPACT_ATOMS: atom_id res chain seq x y z
N MET A 1 -69.33 -38.11 -35.22
CA MET A 1 -69.84 -37.80 -36.57
C MET A 1 -69.59 -36.31 -36.79
N LYS A 2 -68.84 -35.90 -37.84
CA LYS A 2 -68.37 -34.51 -38.08
C LYS A 2 -67.39 -33.97 -37.00
N LEU A 3 -66.56 -32.94 -37.25
CA LEU A 3 -65.67 -32.64 -38.41
C LEU A 3 -64.68 -31.51 -37.99
N CYS A 4 -63.53 -31.40 -38.65
CA CYS A 4 -62.52 -30.31 -38.55
C CYS A 4 -61.77 -30.15 -37.20
N GLY A 5 -60.49 -29.72 -37.27
CA GLY A 5 -59.70 -29.29 -36.10
C GLY A 5 -58.20 -29.66 -36.07
N GLY A 6 -57.72 -30.51 -36.98
CA GLY A 6 -56.40 -31.17 -36.84
C GLY A 6 -55.14 -30.31 -37.04
N GLU A 7 -55.19 -29.24 -37.85
CA GLU A 7 -53.95 -28.62 -38.37
C GLU A 7 -53.51 -27.34 -37.64
N ALA A 8 -54.37 -26.73 -36.82
CA ALA A 8 -54.05 -25.48 -36.11
C ALA A 8 -53.02 -25.66 -34.98
N ALA A 9 -52.97 -26.84 -34.34
CA ALA A 9 -52.14 -27.07 -33.16
C ALA A 9 -50.64 -27.21 -33.48
N LEU A 10 -50.29 -27.75 -34.66
CA LEU A 10 -48.90 -28.04 -35.00
C LEU A 10 -48.11 -26.76 -35.37
N LEU A 11 -48.78 -25.77 -35.97
CA LEU A 11 -48.16 -24.48 -36.32
C LEU A 11 -47.80 -23.66 -35.07
N LEU A 12 -48.64 -23.68 -34.03
CA LEU A 12 -48.40 -22.99 -32.76
C LEU A 12 -47.20 -23.57 -32.01
N LEU A 13 -46.98 -24.88 -32.07
CA LEU A 13 -45.81 -25.53 -31.46
C LEU A 13 -44.49 -25.22 -32.18
N LEU A 14 -44.52 -24.84 -33.46
CA LEU A 14 -43.35 -24.41 -34.21
C LEU A 14 -43.05 -22.90 -34.05
N LEU A 15 -44.08 -22.07 -33.94
CA LEU A 15 -43.92 -20.63 -33.69
C LEU A 15 -43.59 -20.29 -32.23
N GLY A 16 -43.91 -21.18 -31.28
CA GLY A 16 -43.59 -21.04 -29.85
C GLY A 16 -42.09 -20.98 -29.48
N ARG A 17 -41.17 -21.11 -30.44
CA ARG A 17 -39.71 -20.96 -30.23
C ARG A 17 -39.15 -19.57 -30.57
N CYS A 18 -39.97 -18.62 -31.00
CA CYS A 18 -39.55 -17.25 -31.32
C CYS A 18 -40.14 -16.17 -30.40
N CYS A 19 -40.36 -16.47 -29.12
CA CYS A 19 -40.42 -15.43 -28.10
C CYS A 19 -39.02 -14.81 -27.96
N CYS A 20 -38.82 -13.63 -28.55
CA CYS A 20 -37.57 -12.87 -28.48
C CYS A 20 -37.31 -12.32 -27.07
N THR A 21 -36.89 -13.17 -26.14
CA THR A 21 -36.04 -12.73 -25.03
C THR A 21 -34.79 -12.11 -25.62
N SER A 22 -34.48 -10.86 -25.25
CA SER A 22 -33.16 -10.28 -25.50
C SER A 22 -32.07 -11.27 -25.07
N PRO A 23 -31.00 -11.50 -25.84
CA PRO A 23 -29.98 -12.48 -25.50
C PRO A 23 -29.33 -12.09 -24.18
N GLY A 24 -29.72 -12.79 -23.11
CA GLY A 24 -29.25 -12.51 -21.75
C GLY A 24 -27.73 -12.52 -21.72
N ARG A 25 -27.13 -11.39 -21.34
CA ARG A 25 -25.67 -11.21 -21.27
C ARG A 25 -25.05 -12.37 -20.51
N ARG A 26 -24.30 -13.23 -21.20
CA ARG A 26 -23.67 -14.38 -20.55
C ARG A 26 -22.52 -13.90 -19.68
N VAL A 27 -22.46 -14.44 -18.47
CA VAL A 27 -21.47 -14.07 -17.46
C VAL A 27 -20.45 -15.20 -17.32
N CYS A 28 -19.17 -14.87 -17.27
CA CYS A 28 -18.08 -15.81 -16.95
C CYS A 28 -17.24 -15.25 -15.80
N GLN A 29 -16.50 -16.12 -15.11
CA GLN A 29 -15.75 -15.72 -13.92
C GLN A 29 -14.57 -14.80 -14.27
N GLY A 30 -13.77 -15.16 -15.28
CA GLY A 30 -12.44 -14.60 -15.46
C GLY A 30 -11.35 -15.47 -14.81
N MET A 31 -10.13 -14.95 -14.81
CA MET A 31 -8.93 -15.66 -14.35
C MET A 31 -8.08 -14.75 -13.44
N ASN A 32 -7.20 -15.34 -12.63
CA ASN A 32 -6.29 -14.63 -11.72
C ASN A 32 -4.96 -15.39 -11.59
N ASN A 33 -4.42 -15.83 -12.73
CA ASN A 33 -3.15 -16.54 -12.85
C ASN A 33 -1.97 -15.57 -13.08
N GLN A 34 -2.26 -14.33 -13.46
CA GLN A 34 -1.29 -13.28 -13.81
C GLN A 34 -0.36 -13.73 -14.93
N LEU A 35 0.90 -14.06 -14.62
CA LEU A 35 1.92 -14.54 -15.55
C LEU A 35 2.32 -16.01 -15.26
N ASN A 36 1.45 -16.79 -14.60
CA ASN A 36 1.68 -18.22 -14.40
C ASN A 36 1.03 -19.02 -15.54
N LEU A 37 1.85 -19.76 -16.29
CA LEU A 37 1.38 -20.70 -17.32
C LEU A 37 0.83 -21.97 -16.66
N LEU A 38 -0.44 -22.31 -16.91
CA LEU A 38 -1.08 -23.51 -16.36
C LEU A 38 -0.93 -24.72 -17.30
N GLY A 39 0.22 -25.39 -17.23
CA GLY A 39 0.53 -26.58 -18.03
C GLY A 39 1.28 -26.22 -19.32
N THR A 40 0.81 -26.71 -20.46
CA THR A 40 1.35 -26.34 -21.78
C THR A 40 0.57 -25.17 -22.38
N ARG A 41 1.09 -24.52 -23.42
CA ARG A 41 0.44 -23.36 -24.07
C ARG A 41 -0.90 -23.72 -24.73
N GLU A 42 -1.02 -24.97 -25.17
CA GLU A 42 -2.21 -25.55 -25.77
C GLU A 42 -3.29 -25.79 -24.70
N ILE A 43 -2.91 -26.38 -23.55
CA ILE A 43 -3.82 -26.59 -22.41
C ILE A 43 -4.29 -25.24 -21.83
N HIS A 44 -3.40 -24.25 -21.76
CA HIS A 44 -3.72 -22.89 -21.31
C HIS A 44 -4.70 -22.19 -22.25
N TYR A 45 -4.49 -22.30 -23.57
CA TYR A 45 -5.43 -21.83 -24.59
C TYR A 45 -6.79 -22.53 -24.49
N ASP A 46 -6.83 -23.86 -24.36
CA ASP A 46 -8.06 -24.64 -24.18
C ASP A 46 -8.88 -24.16 -22.96
N ASN A 47 -8.21 -23.85 -21.86
CA ASN A 47 -8.85 -23.31 -20.66
C ASN A 47 -9.38 -21.88 -20.88
N MET A 48 -8.63 -21.03 -21.61
CA MET A 48 -9.09 -19.70 -22.01
C MET A 48 -10.31 -19.75 -22.93
N VAL A 49 -10.32 -20.63 -23.93
CA VAL A 49 -11.48 -20.89 -24.81
C VAL A 49 -12.69 -21.33 -23.98
N ARG A 50 -12.53 -22.30 -23.07
CA ARG A 50 -13.61 -22.79 -22.19
C ARG A 50 -14.16 -21.71 -21.24
N MET A 51 -13.31 -20.79 -20.77
CA MET A 51 -13.72 -19.70 -19.87
C MET A 51 -14.51 -18.60 -20.59
N TYR A 52 -14.03 -18.14 -21.75
CA TYR A 52 -14.54 -16.92 -22.39
C TYR A 52 -15.44 -17.15 -23.61
N SER A 53 -15.61 -18.39 -24.09
CA SER A 53 -16.48 -18.68 -25.24
C SER A 53 -17.93 -18.27 -25.01
N ASN A 54 -18.42 -17.32 -25.83
CA ASN A 54 -19.73 -16.68 -25.70
C ASN A 54 -19.91 -15.86 -24.41
N CYS A 55 -18.84 -15.44 -23.73
CA CYS A 55 -18.95 -14.60 -22.54
C CYS A 55 -19.14 -13.12 -22.90
N SER A 56 -20.15 -12.46 -22.33
CA SER A 56 -20.40 -11.02 -22.51
C SER A 56 -19.90 -10.17 -21.34
N VAL A 57 -19.85 -10.71 -20.13
CA VAL A 57 -19.40 -10.00 -18.92
C VAL A 57 -18.45 -10.89 -18.13
N VAL A 58 -17.21 -10.43 -17.96
CA VAL A 58 -16.21 -11.07 -17.08
C VAL A 58 -16.34 -10.45 -15.69
N LEU A 59 -16.58 -11.26 -14.65
CA LEU A 59 -16.75 -10.77 -13.27
C LEU A 59 -15.44 -10.31 -12.64
N GLU A 60 -14.39 -11.12 -12.76
CA GLU A 60 -13.03 -10.83 -12.30
C GLU A 60 -12.20 -10.29 -13.48
N ASN A 61 -10.99 -10.81 -13.68
CA ASN A 61 -10.02 -10.28 -14.63
C ASN A 61 -10.05 -11.05 -15.95
N LEU A 62 -9.79 -10.34 -17.05
CA LEU A 62 -9.63 -10.92 -18.38
C LEU A 62 -8.13 -11.09 -18.67
N GLU A 63 -7.63 -12.31 -18.54
CA GLU A 63 -6.24 -12.66 -18.79
C GLU A 63 -6.10 -13.38 -20.14
N ILE A 64 -5.34 -12.78 -21.05
CA ILE A 64 -5.01 -13.30 -22.38
C ILE A 64 -3.49 -13.42 -22.45
N THR A 65 -2.98 -14.62 -22.19
CA THR A 65 -1.54 -14.86 -22.07
C THR A 65 -1.09 -16.13 -22.78
N TYR A 66 0.17 -16.16 -23.21
CA TYR A 66 0.83 -17.31 -23.82
C TYR A 66 0.21 -17.85 -25.12
N THR A 67 -0.65 -17.08 -25.81
CA THR A 67 -1.27 -17.52 -27.07
C THR A 67 -0.25 -17.68 -28.20
N LEU A 68 -0.41 -18.70 -29.02
CA LEU A 68 0.43 -19.02 -30.17
C LEU A 68 -0.09 -18.35 -31.44
N GLU A 69 0.80 -18.12 -32.40
CA GLU A 69 0.53 -17.41 -33.66
C GLU A 69 -0.61 -18.00 -34.51
N HIS A 70 -0.83 -19.32 -34.42
CA HIS A 70 -1.87 -20.05 -35.17
C HIS A 70 -3.21 -20.20 -34.42
N GLN A 71 -3.32 -19.68 -33.19
CA GLN A 71 -4.52 -19.86 -32.36
C GLN A 71 -5.57 -18.77 -32.65
N ASP A 72 -6.83 -19.18 -32.82
CA ASP A 72 -7.92 -18.23 -33.07
C ASP A 72 -8.40 -17.58 -31.77
N LEU A 73 -8.47 -16.24 -31.76
CA LEU A 73 -8.96 -15.45 -30.63
C LEU A 73 -10.35 -14.83 -30.89
N SER A 74 -11.05 -15.26 -31.96
CA SER A 74 -12.38 -14.75 -32.35
C SER A 74 -13.43 -14.79 -31.24
N PHE A 75 -13.39 -15.80 -30.35
CA PHE A 75 -14.34 -15.96 -29.25
C PHE A 75 -14.37 -14.75 -28.28
N LEU A 76 -13.25 -14.02 -28.15
CA LEU A 76 -13.12 -12.80 -27.35
C LEU A 76 -14.01 -11.65 -27.84
N GLN A 77 -14.44 -11.66 -29.11
CA GLN A 77 -15.34 -10.64 -29.69
C GLN A 77 -16.70 -10.57 -28.98
N SER A 78 -17.08 -11.60 -28.21
CA SER A 78 -18.35 -11.63 -27.47
C SER A 78 -18.35 -10.77 -26.19
N ILE A 79 -17.17 -10.39 -25.67
CA ILE A 79 -16.99 -9.68 -24.40
C ILE A 79 -17.37 -8.20 -24.54
N GLN A 80 -18.11 -7.66 -23.56
CA GLN A 80 -18.58 -6.27 -23.51
C GLN A 80 -18.16 -5.51 -22.23
N GLU A 81 -18.05 -6.20 -21.09
CA GLU A 81 -17.63 -5.61 -19.82
C GLU A 81 -16.66 -6.52 -19.05
N VAL A 82 -15.71 -5.93 -18.32
CA VAL A 82 -14.78 -6.64 -17.41
C VAL A 82 -14.80 -5.97 -16.03
N GLY A 83 -15.00 -6.75 -14.97
CA GLY A 83 -15.09 -6.24 -13.58
C GLY A 83 -13.74 -5.90 -12.95
N GLY A 84 -12.74 -6.76 -13.13
CA GLY A 84 -11.36 -6.58 -12.70
C GLY A 84 -10.51 -5.80 -13.69
N TYR A 85 -9.28 -6.28 -13.93
CA TYR A 85 -8.36 -5.76 -14.94
C TYR A 85 -8.36 -6.60 -16.24
N VAL A 86 -7.77 -6.05 -17.30
CA VAL A 86 -7.45 -6.75 -18.54
C VAL A 86 -5.93 -6.87 -18.67
N LEU A 87 -5.42 -8.08 -18.88
CA LEU A 87 -4.00 -8.40 -19.02
C LEU A 87 -3.75 -9.12 -20.35
N ILE A 88 -2.97 -8.50 -21.23
CA ILE A 88 -2.56 -9.05 -22.52
C ILE A 88 -1.03 -9.16 -22.53
N ALA A 89 -0.48 -10.34 -22.24
CA ALA A 89 0.97 -10.49 -22.08
C ALA A 89 1.56 -11.82 -22.60
N MET A 90 2.79 -11.77 -23.11
CA MET A 90 3.54 -12.94 -23.61
C MET A 90 2.80 -13.71 -24.71
N ASN A 91 2.10 -12.99 -25.60
CA ASN A 91 1.39 -13.56 -26.75
C ASN A 91 2.20 -13.44 -28.05
N ASP A 92 2.20 -14.50 -28.85
CA ASP A 92 2.76 -14.52 -30.21
C ASP A 92 1.69 -14.19 -31.28
N ALA A 93 0.41 -14.23 -30.90
CA ALA A 93 -0.72 -13.97 -31.79
C ALA A 93 -0.75 -12.53 -32.31
N GLU A 94 -0.97 -12.37 -33.63
CA GLU A 94 -0.91 -11.08 -34.33
C GLU A 94 -2.02 -10.10 -33.93
N LYS A 95 -3.18 -10.60 -33.51
CA LYS A 95 -4.41 -9.80 -33.32
C LYS A 95 -5.21 -10.26 -32.10
N VAL A 96 -5.57 -9.32 -31.24
CA VAL A 96 -6.51 -9.53 -30.11
C VAL A 96 -7.82 -8.79 -30.41
N PRO A 97 -8.93 -9.49 -30.75
CA PRO A 97 -10.14 -8.87 -31.28
C PRO A 97 -11.19 -8.55 -30.19
N LEU A 98 -10.88 -7.64 -29.28
CA LEU A 98 -11.80 -7.19 -28.21
C LEU A 98 -12.78 -6.09 -28.66
N ILE A 99 -13.28 -6.20 -29.90
CA ILE A 99 -14.00 -5.14 -30.62
C ILE A 99 -15.26 -4.61 -29.93
N ASN A 100 -15.90 -5.44 -29.09
CA ASN A 100 -17.13 -5.11 -28.38
C ASN A 100 -16.93 -4.71 -26.91
N LEU A 101 -15.70 -4.76 -26.39
CA LEU A 101 -15.40 -4.38 -25.00
C LEU A 101 -15.61 -2.87 -24.84
N ARG A 102 -16.54 -2.47 -23.96
CA ARG A 102 -16.94 -1.07 -23.73
C ARG A 102 -16.35 -0.47 -22.46
N LEU A 103 -16.24 -1.29 -21.43
CA LEU A 103 -16.04 -0.88 -20.05
C LEU A 103 -15.12 -1.85 -19.30
N ILE A 104 -14.10 -1.30 -18.64
CA ILE A 104 -13.32 -2.00 -17.62
C ILE A 104 -13.59 -1.31 -16.27
N ARG A 105 -14.06 -2.06 -15.27
CA ARG A 105 -14.51 -1.49 -13.99
C ARG A 105 -13.37 -1.31 -12.98
N GLY A 106 -12.28 -2.08 -13.09
CA GLY A 106 -11.08 -1.91 -12.25
C GLY A 106 -11.31 -2.19 -10.76
N GLN A 107 -12.23 -3.10 -10.43
CA GLN A 107 -12.49 -3.52 -9.05
C GLN A 107 -11.20 -4.12 -8.44
N ASN A 108 -10.60 -5.07 -9.18
CA ASN A 108 -9.22 -5.53 -9.02
C ASN A 108 -8.29 -4.74 -9.97
N LEU A 109 -7.05 -4.48 -9.54
CA LEU A 109 -6.02 -3.81 -10.35
C LEU A 109 -4.72 -4.61 -10.37
N TYR A 110 -4.11 -4.76 -11.54
CA TYR A 110 -2.79 -5.36 -11.67
C TYR A 110 -1.71 -4.39 -11.13
N GLU A 111 -0.71 -4.90 -10.42
CA GLU A 111 0.28 -4.11 -9.65
C GLU A 111 -0.39 -3.08 -8.70
N SER A 112 -1.64 -3.30 -8.31
CA SER A 112 -2.50 -2.36 -7.56
C SER A 112 -2.70 -0.98 -8.23
N GLN A 113 -2.36 -0.83 -9.52
CA GLN A 113 -2.32 0.46 -10.23
C GLN A 113 -3.10 0.46 -11.55
N TYR A 114 -3.11 -0.66 -12.28
CA TYR A 114 -3.53 -0.69 -13.68
C TYR A 114 -4.77 -1.57 -13.91
N ALA A 115 -5.69 -1.07 -14.73
CA ALA A 115 -6.86 -1.81 -15.19
C ALA A 115 -6.69 -2.36 -16.63
N LEU A 116 -5.74 -1.84 -17.41
CA LEU A 116 -5.34 -2.40 -18.70
C LEU A 116 -3.82 -2.53 -18.78
N LEU A 117 -3.34 -3.76 -18.97
CA LEU A 117 -1.94 -4.10 -19.24
C LEU A 117 -1.80 -4.72 -20.63
N VAL A 118 -0.82 -4.25 -21.39
CA VAL A 118 -0.39 -4.86 -22.66
C VAL A 118 1.13 -4.91 -22.68
N MET A 119 1.75 -6.08 -22.47
CA MET A 119 3.21 -6.16 -22.35
C MET A 119 3.89 -7.44 -22.84
N SER A 120 5.09 -7.28 -23.40
CA SER A 120 5.94 -8.40 -23.85
C SER A 120 5.27 -9.34 -24.86
N ASN A 121 4.41 -8.81 -25.74
CA ASN A 121 3.70 -9.60 -26.75
C ASN A 121 4.53 -9.74 -28.04
N TYR A 122 5.66 -10.46 -27.95
CA TYR A 122 6.54 -10.75 -29.07
C TYR A 122 7.27 -12.08 -28.91
N ASN A 123 7.57 -12.71 -30.03
CA ASN A 123 8.50 -13.82 -30.17
C ASN A 123 9.81 -13.32 -30.79
N ARG A 124 10.96 -13.72 -30.24
CA ARG A 124 12.29 -13.30 -30.69
C ARG A 124 13.05 -14.50 -31.24
N ASN A 125 13.64 -14.36 -32.43
CA ASN A 125 14.56 -15.38 -32.94
C ASN A 125 15.88 -15.34 -32.15
N HIS A 126 16.05 -16.29 -31.22
CA HIS A 126 17.28 -16.43 -30.42
C HIS A 126 18.52 -16.82 -31.23
N SER A 127 18.35 -17.31 -32.47
CA SER A 127 19.44 -17.66 -33.39
C SER A 127 19.93 -16.47 -34.23
N SER A 128 19.35 -15.27 -34.08
CA SER A 128 19.74 -14.08 -34.84
C SER A 128 20.56 -13.10 -34.00
N ALA A 129 21.68 -12.64 -34.57
CA ALA A 129 22.50 -11.57 -33.99
C ALA A 129 21.88 -10.17 -34.12
N THR A 130 20.85 -9.99 -34.97
CA THR A 130 20.06 -8.76 -35.05
C THR A 130 18.79 -8.85 -34.21
N LEU A 131 18.20 -7.70 -33.88
CA LEU A 131 16.89 -7.61 -33.23
C LEU A 131 15.78 -7.96 -34.24
N ASN A 132 15.62 -9.25 -34.49
CA ASN A 132 14.62 -9.79 -35.42
C ASN A 132 13.51 -10.53 -34.65
N TYR A 133 12.29 -10.01 -34.75
CA TYR A 133 11.08 -10.56 -34.14
C TYR A 133 10.35 -11.42 -35.18
N THR A 134 9.95 -12.63 -34.82
CA THR A 134 9.29 -13.56 -35.76
C THR A 134 7.79 -13.36 -35.81
N SER A 135 7.18 -13.14 -34.64
CA SER A 135 5.74 -12.93 -34.47
C SER A 135 5.47 -12.20 -33.15
N GLY A 136 4.20 -11.89 -32.88
CA GLY A 136 3.79 -10.98 -31.79
C GLY A 136 2.62 -10.08 -32.18
N LEU A 137 2.09 -9.36 -31.20
CA LEU A 137 0.88 -8.55 -31.32
C LEU A 137 1.11 -7.33 -32.22
N LYS A 138 0.38 -7.25 -33.33
CA LYS A 138 0.32 -6.08 -34.24
C LYS A 138 -0.94 -5.24 -34.05
N GLN A 139 -2.09 -5.89 -33.85
CA GLN A 139 -3.39 -5.22 -33.74
C GLN A 139 -4.11 -5.49 -32.41
N LEU A 140 -4.34 -4.43 -31.63
CA LEU A 140 -5.13 -4.45 -30.40
C LEU A 140 -6.50 -3.77 -30.64
N GLN A 141 -7.51 -4.54 -31.04
CA GLN A 141 -8.76 -3.98 -31.51
C GLN A 141 -9.75 -3.71 -30.37
N LEU A 142 -9.61 -2.57 -29.70
CA LEU A 142 -10.48 -2.12 -28.58
C LEU A 142 -11.51 -1.06 -29.01
N SER A 143 -12.08 -1.20 -30.21
CA SER A 143 -12.84 -0.13 -30.90
C SER A 143 -14.14 0.33 -30.22
N SER A 144 -14.67 -0.43 -29.26
CA SER A 144 -15.81 -0.01 -28.43
C SER A 144 -15.42 0.56 -27.05
N LEU A 145 -14.14 0.54 -26.66
CA LEU A 145 -13.70 0.87 -25.30
C LEU A 145 -13.73 2.39 -25.07
N THR A 146 -14.64 2.84 -24.21
CA THR A 146 -14.86 4.27 -23.94
C THR A 146 -14.80 4.63 -22.46
N GLU A 147 -14.75 3.66 -21.53
CA GLU A 147 -14.67 3.94 -20.09
C GLU A 147 -13.75 2.93 -19.36
N ILE A 148 -12.85 3.47 -18.53
CA ILE A 148 -12.12 2.74 -17.48
C ILE A 148 -12.40 3.46 -16.16
N LEU A 149 -13.29 2.88 -15.33
CA LEU A 149 -13.82 3.56 -14.14
C LEU A 149 -12.77 3.77 -13.03
N LYS A 150 -11.77 2.88 -12.95
CA LYS A 150 -10.74 2.88 -11.91
C LYS A 150 -9.47 2.21 -12.45
N GLY A 151 -8.31 2.74 -12.06
CA GLY A 151 -7.00 2.24 -12.49
C GLY A 151 -6.53 2.84 -13.81
N GLY A 152 -5.21 2.81 -14.02
CA GLY A 152 -4.58 3.34 -15.23
C GLY A 152 -4.21 2.29 -16.28
N VAL A 153 -3.36 2.69 -17.22
CA VAL A 153 -2.99 1.89 -18.41
C VAL A 153 -1.48 1.75 -18.51
N LYS A 154 -1.02 0.51 -18.77
CA LYS A 154 0.40 0.16 -18.94
C LYS A 154 0.61 -0.57 -20.26
N MET A 155 1.38 0.03 -21.16
CA MET A 155 1.81 -0.60 -22.41
C MET A 155 3.34 -0.61 -22.48
N SER A 156 3.97 -1.78 -22.54
CA SER A 156 5.44 -1.88 -22.53
C SER A 156 6.01 -3.10 -23.24
N HIS A 157 7.02 -2.92 -24.08
CA HIS A 157 7.69 -4.00 -24.83
C HIS A 157 6.73 -4.72 -25.80
N ASN A 158 6.14 -3.99 -26.74
CA ASN A 158 5.29 -4.54 -27.80
C ASN A 158 5.80 -4.04 -29.16
N PRO A 159 6.95 -4.54 -29.64
CA PRO A 159 7.73 -3.94 -30.74
C PRO A 159 7.07 -4.06 -32.13
N LEU A 160 5.94 -4.76 -32.24
CA LEU A 160 5.17 -4.93 -33.47
C LEU A 160 3.80 -4.24 -33.43
N LEU A 161 3.39 -3.69 -32.27
CA LEU A 161 2.06 -3.10 -32.06
C LEU A 161 1.94 -1.75 -32.76
N CYS A 162 0.86 -1.58 -33.53
CA CYS A 162 0.56 -0.37 -34.29
C CYS A 162 -0.66 0.39 -33.73
N ASN A 163 -0.76 1.67 -34.09
CA ASN A 163 -1.92 2.57 -33.89
C ASN A 163 -2.27 2.93 -32.43
N ALA A 164 -1.87 2.13 -31.44
CA ALA A 164 -2.13 2.38 -30.01
C ALA A 164 -1.56 3.72 -29.48
N GLU A 165 -0.52 4.24 -30.14
CA GLU A 165 0.05 5.58 -29.92
C GLU A 165 -0.90 6.73 -30.30
N THR A 166 -1.89 6.48 -31.16
CA THR A 166 -2.84 7.49 -31.64
C THR A 166 -4.03 7.72 -30.70
N ILE A 167 -4.19 6.88 -29.67
CA ILE A 167 -5.36 6.85 -28.79
C ILE A 167 -5.33 8.01 -27.77
N HIS A 168 -6.38 8.83 -27.79
CA HIS A 168 -6.63 9.87 -26.80
C HIS A 168 -7.21 9.25 -25.50
N TRP A 169 -6.32 8.70 -24.67
CA TRP A 169 -6.65 8.01 -23.42
C TRP A 169 -7.50 8.80 -22.42
N TRP A 170 -7.49 10.14 -22.46
CA TRP A 170 -8.28 10.98 -21.55
C TRP A 170 -9.78 11.05 -21.86
N ASP A 171 -10.24 10.52 -22.99
CA ASP A 171 -11.68 10.21 -23.19
C ASP A 171 -12.07 8.93 -22.43
N ILE A 172 -11.15 7.97 -22.36
CA ILE A 172 -11.39 6.62 -21.83
C ILE A 172 -11.20 6.56 -20.32
N VAL A 173 -10.10 7.12 -19.80
CA VAL A 173 -9.70 7.05 -18.39
C VAL A 173 -9.99 8.38 -17.70
N ASP A 174 -10.49 8.34 -16.47
CA ASP A 174 -10.82 9.56 -15.75
C ASP A 174 -9.59 10.29 -15.19
N LYS A 175 -9.23 11.42 -15.79
CA LYS A 175 -8.05 12.21 -15.46
C LYS A 175 -8.02 12.67 -14.00
N ASP A 176 -9.18 13.04 -13.45
CA ASP A 176 -9.28 13.59 -12.10
C ASP A 176 -9.02 12.53 -11.00
N SER A 177 -9.09 11.24 -11.36
CA SER A 177 -8.68 10.12 -10.51
C SER A 177 -7.15 9.99 -10.34
N ASN A 178 -6.35 10.78 -11.07
CA ASN A 178 -4.89 10.71 -11.14
C ASN A 178 -4.35 9.28 -11.46
N PRO A 179 -4.77 8.68 -12.59
CA PRO A 179 -4.46 7.29 -12.93
C PRO A 179 -2.98 7.07 -13.29
N SER A 180 -2.43 5.90 -12.96
CA SER A 180 -1.07 5.51 -13.34
C SER A 180 -0.98 5.17 -14.83
N MET A 181 -0.39 6.07 -15.63
CA MET A 181 -0.23 5.89 -17.08
C MET A 181 1.24 5.62 -17.41
N LEU A 182 1.53 4.48 -18.07
CA LEU A 182 2.90 4.08 -18.41
C LEU A 182 2.99 3.51 -19.83
N PHE A 183 3.57 4.29 -20.75
CA PHE A 183 3.81 3.89 -22.13
C PHE A 183 5.32 3.75 -22.38
N LYS A 184 5.75 2.57 -22.85
CA LYS A 184 7.12 2.23 -23.27
C LYS A 184 7.05 1.47 -24.60
N MET A 185 6.94 2.22 -25.68
CA MET A 185 6.92 1.67 -27.04
C MET A 185 8.34 1.56 -27.55
N ASP A 186 8.68 0.42 -28.16
CA ASP A 186 10.02 0.18 -28.69
C ASP A 186 10.17 0.92 -30.03
N ASN A 187 11.26 1.65 -30.21
CA ASN A 187 11.44 2.56 -31.36
C ASN A 187 11.86 1.84 -32.66
N VAL A 188 11.19 0.73 -32.96
CA VAL A 188 11.40 -0.14 -34.13
C VAL A 188 10.51 0.36 -35.27
N SER A 189 11.07 0.53 -36.47
CA SER A 189 10.34 1.02 -37.64
C SER A 189 9.46 -0.07 -38.30
N SER A 190 8.46 -0.52 -37.57
CA SER A 190 7.36 -1.33 -38.13
C SER A 190 6.63 -0.55 -39.23
N LYS A 191 6.23 -1.24 -40.30
CA LYS A 191 5.40 -0.67 -41.37
C LYS A 191 3.93 -0.68 -40.96
N CYS A 192 3.57 0.17 -40.00
CA CYS A 192 2.18 0.30 -39.56
C CYS A 192 1.29 0.93 -40.64
N GLU A 193 0.06 0.44 -40.74
CA GLU A 193 -0.98 1.02 -41.58
C GLU A 193 -1.56 2.28 -40.93
N LYS A 194 -1.95 3.26 -41.74
CA LYS A 194 -2.52 4.53 -41.24
C LYS A 194 -3.99 4.37 -40.86
N CYS A 195 -4.43 5.14 -39.87
CA CYS A 195 -5.84 5.27 -39.52
C CYS A 195 -6.68 5.81 -40.70
N HIS A 196 -7.97 5.48 -40.71
CA HIS A 196 -8.89 5.94 -41.75
C HIS A 196 -9.03 7.48 -41.73
N PRO A 197 -9.16 8.17 -42.88
CA PRO A 197 -9.26 9.64 -42.91
C PRO A 197 -10.46 10.22 -42.13
N GLU A 198 -11.49 9.42 -41.89
CA GLU A 198 -12.67 9.80 -41.09
C GLU A 198 -12.43 9.73 -39.57
N CYS A 199 -11.33 9.10 -39.12
CA CYS A 199 -11.02 9.02 -37.70
C CYS A 199 -10.67 10.41 -37.15
N VAL A 200 -11.46 10.89 -36.19
CA VAL A 200 -11.21 12.14 -35.44
C VAL A 200 -9.76 12.18 -34.96
N ASN A 201 -9.05 13.29 -35.24
CA ASN A 201 -7.63 13.50 -34.95
C ASN A 201 -6.65 12.44 -35.49
N GLY A 202 -7.11 11.52 -36.36
CA GLY A 202 -6.34 10.35 -36.77
C GLY A 202 -6.23 9.26 -35.70
N SER A 203 -7.10 9.24 -34.68
CA SER A 203 -7.09 8.26 -33.59
C SER A 203 -7.80 6.95 -33.98
N CYS A 204 -7.09 5.83 -33.99
CA CYS A 204 -7.66 4.50 -34.26
C CYS A 204 -6.94 3.36 -33.52
N TRP A 205 -7.62 2.23 -33.37
CA TRP A 205 -7.08 1.00 -32.77
C TRP A 205 -6.45 0.03 -33.78
N ALA A 206 -6.79 0.20 -35.06
CA ALA A 206 -6.26 -0.52 -36.22
C ALA A 206 -6.72 0.23 -37.50
N ALA A 207 -6.20 -0.14 -38.67
CA ALA A 207 -6.64 0.43 -39.95
C ALA A 207 -8.11 0.05 -40.28
N GLY A 208 -8.81 0.94 -41.00
CA GLY A 208 -10.23 0.81 -41.37
C GLY A 208 -11.17 1.67 -40.52
N ALA A 209 -12.34 2.01 -41.08
CA ALA A 209 -13.29 2.95 -40.46
C ALA A 209 -13.90 2.42 -39.15
N ASP A 210 -14.23 1.12 -39.09
CA ASP A 210 -14.79 0.47 -37.89
C ASP A 210 -13.86 0.50 -36.66
N HIS A 211 -12.59 0.82 -36.87
CA HIS A 211 -11.56 0.82 -35.83
C HIS A 211 -11.13 2.22 -35.35
N CYS A 212 -11.75 3.31 -35.83
CA CYS A 212 -11.57 4.65 -35.27
C CYS A 212 -11.92 4.73 -33.77
N GLN A 213 -11.26 5.61 -33.01
CA GLN A 213 -11.62 5.87 -31.62
C GLN A 213 -12.99 6.57 -31.54
N ARG A 214 -13.87 6.06 -30.68
CA ARG A 214 -15.16 6.70 -30.34
C ARG A 214 -14.96 7.67 -29.18
N PHE A 215 -15.35 8.92 -29.37
CA PHE A 215 -15.28 9.97 -28.34
C PHE A 215 -16.63 10.11 -27.64
N THR A 216 -16.60 10.11 -26.31
CA THR A 216 -17.81 10.15 -25.47
C THR A 216 -17.68 11.06 -24.25
N LYS A 217 -16.54 11.75 -24.08
CA LYS A 217 -16.26 12.68 -22.97
C LYS A 217 -15.59 13.99 -23.42
N LEU A 218 -14.53 13.92 -24.22
CA LEU A 218 -13.75 15.09 -24.65
C LEU A 218 -14.44 15.96 -25.71
N GLN A 219 -15.46 15.43 -26.39
CA GLN A 219 -16.25 16.15 -27.38
C GLN A 219 -17.61 16.62 -26.86
N CYS A 220 -17.91 16.48 -25.56
CA CYS A 220 -19.21 16.82 -25.00
C CYS A 220 -19.39 18.33 -24.78
N ALA A 221 -20.64 18.78 -24.75
CA ALA A 221 -20.97 20.12 -24.26
C ALA A 221 -20.66 20.24 -22.75
N GLU A 222 -20.24 21.43 -22.31
CA GLU A 222 -19.91 21.73 -20.89
C GLU A 222 -21.07 21.48 -19.90
N GLN A 223 -22.28 21.28 -20.41
CA GLN A 223 -23.50 21.02 -19.65
C GLN A 223 -23.74 19.52 -19.39
N CYS A 224 -22.97 18.62 -20.00
CA CYS A 224 -23.11 17.18 -19.80
C CYS A 224 -22.40 16.71 -18.53
N SER A 225 -23.07 15.97 -17.65
CA SER A 225 -22.54 15.55 -16.34
C SER A 225 -21.29 14.66 -16.39
N ARG A 226 -21.13 13.83 -17.44
CA ARG A 226 -19.99 12.89 -17.59
C ARG A 226 -19.74 12.44 -19.03
N ARG A 227 -20.80 12.02 -19.73
CA ARG A 227 -20.73 11.36 -21.05
C ARG A 227 -21.74 11.96 -22.04
N CYS A 228 -21.48 11.79 -23.33
CA CYS A 228 -22.36 12.16 -24.42
C CYS A 228 -22.24 11.19 -25.61
N ARG A 229 -23.17 11.30 -26.56
CA ARG A 229 -23.10 10.67 -27.90
C ARG A 229 -22.67 11.64 -29.02
N GLY A 230 -22.41 12.91 -28.68
CA GLY A 230 -22.16 13.99 -29.63
C GLY A 230 -22.02 15.36 -28.93
N PRO A 231 -21.68 16.43 -29.68
CA PRO A 231 -21.23 17.70 -29.09
C PRO A 231 -22.34 18.68 -28.69
N LYS A 232 -23.62 18.33 -28.85
CA LYS A 232 -24.74 19.23 -28.50
C LYS A 232 -25.29 18.89 -27.12
N PRO A 233 -25.89 19.85 -26.38
CA PRO A 233 -26.50 19.54 -25.07
C PRO A 233 -27.62 18.49 -25.11
N ILE A 234 -28.30 18.33 -26.26
CA ILE A 234 -29.30 17.26 -26.48
C ILE A 234 -28.69 15.85 -26.65
N ASP A 235 -27.36 15.77 -26.80
CA ASP A 235 -26.59 14.54 -26.93
C ASP A 235 -25.90 14.12 -25.61
N CYS A 236 -26.14 14.84 -24.51
CA CYS A 236 -25.70 14.42 -23.17
C CYS A 236 -26.39 13.11 -22.74
N CYS A 237 -25.62 12.21 -22.13
CA CYS A 237 -26.14 10.99 -21.52
C CYS A 237 -26.66 11.23 -20.11
N ASN A 238 -27.50 10.31 -19.60
CA ASN A 238 -27.83 10.24 -18.19
C ASN A 238 -26.56 9.99 -17.33
N GLU A 239 -26.56 10.50 -16.10
CA GLU A 239 -25.38 10.46 -15.21
C GLU A 239 -24.99 9.06 -14.73
N HIS A 240 -25.92 8.10 -14.69
CA HIS A 240 -25.62 6.69 -14.40
C HIS A 240 -25.04 5.93 -15.62
N CYS A 241 -24.83 6.57 -16.77
CA CYS A 241 -24.18 5.95 -17.93
C CYS A 241 -22.64 5.98 -17.84
N ALA A 242 -22.00 4.81 -17.97
CA ALA A 242 -20.54 4.67 -17.97
C ALA A 242 -19.91 4.93 -19.35
N ALA A 243 -20.27 4.12 -20.35
CA ALA A 243 -19.60 4.02 -21.65
C ALA A 243 -20.19 4.95 -22.74
N GLY A 244 -21.12 5.83 -22.38
CA GLY A 244 -21.98 6.57 -23.31
C GLY A 244 -23.39 5.98 -23.41
N CYS A 245 -24.17 6.45 -24.39
CA CYS A 245 -25.61 6.18 -24.50
C CYS A 245 -26.12 6.25 -25.96
N THR A 246 -27.33 5.73 -26.20
CA THR A 246 -28.09 5.95 -27.44
C THR A 246 -29.06 7.14 -27.32
N GLY A 247 -29.50 7.44 -26.10
CA GLY A 247 -30.43 8.51 -25.74
C GLY A 247 -30.21 9.05 -24.32
N PRO A 248 -31.03 10.01 -23.86
CA PRO A 248 -30.78 10.76 -22.62
C PRO A 248 -31.29 10.08 -21.33
N ARG A 249 -31.93 8.91 -21.39
CA ARG A 249 -32.50 8.24 -20.20
C ARG A 249 -31.54 7.22 -19.60
N ALA A 250 -31.74 6.88 -18.33
CA ALA A 250 -31.02 5.81 -17.64
C ALA A 250 -31.24 4.40 -18.25
N THR A 251 -32.26 4.23 -19.09
CA THR A 251 -32.53 3.03 -19.92
C THR A 251 -31.70 2.97 -21.20
N ASP A 252 -31.08 4.08 -21.60
CA ASP A 252 -30.49 4.27 -22.92
C ASP A 252 -28.94 4.16 -22.88
N CYS A 253 -28.37 3.82 -21.72
CA CYS A 253 -26.92 3.71 -21.51
C CYS A 253 -26.33 2.48 -22.21
N LEU A 254 -25.10 2.61 -22.74
CA LEU A 254 -24.37 1.49 -23.37
C LEU A 254 -23.79 0.50 -22.35
N ALA A 255 -23.55 0.98 -21.13
CA ALA A 255 -23.20 0.25 -19.91
C ALA A 255 -23.48 1.15 -18.69
N CYS A 256 -23.89 0.56 -17.55
CA CYS A 256 -24.18 1.31 -16.33
C CYS A 256 -22.91 1.59 -15.51
N LYS A 257 -22.84 2.77 -14.90
CA LYS A 257 -21.77 3.21 -13.98
C LYS A 257 -21.65 2.24 -12.80
N ASP A 258 -22.71 2.09 -12.02
CA ASP A 258 -22.71 1.30 -10.78
C ASP A 258 -23.53 0.03 -10.96
N PHE A 259 -24.87 0.12 -11.01
CA PHE A 259 -25.74 -1.04 -11.16
C PHE A 259 -26.73 -0.95 -12.33
N ASN A 260 -27.06 -2.12 -12.88
CA ASN A 260 -28.12 -2.34 -13.85
C ASN A 260 -29.32 -3.04 -13.18
N ASP A 261 -30.48 -2.37 -13.16
CA ASP A 261 -31.74 -2.85 -12.61
C ASP A 261 -32.75 -3.08 -13.75
N ASP A 262 -32.87 -4.34 -14.18
CA ASP A 262 -33.71 -4.82 -15.30
C ASP A 262 -33.59 -3.99 -16.61
N GLY A 263 -32.43 -3.38 -16.87
CA GLY A 263 -32.16 -2.52 -18.04
C GLY A 263 -32.11 -1.03 -17.73
N THR A 264 -32.37 -0.62 -16.49
CA THR A 264 -32.26 0.78 -16.03
C THR A 264 -30.99 0.95 -15.19
N CYS A 265 -30.13 1.90 -15.54
CA CYS A 265 -28.96 2.20 -14.71
C CYS A 265 -29.34 2.99 -13.45
N LYS A 266 -28.76 2.61 -12.31
CA LYS A 266 -28.95 3.23 -10.99
C LYS A 266 -27.64 3.26 -10.22
N ASP A 267 -27.51 4.20 -9.28
CA ASP A 267 -26.37 4.24 -8.36
C ASP A 267 -26.42 3.11 -7.30
N ASP A 268 -27.61 2.63 -6.94
CA ASP A 268 -27.85 1.55 -5.96
C ASP A 268 -28.96 0.57 -6.43
N CYS A 269 -28.90 -0.68 -5.95
CA CYS A 269 -30.00 -1.65 -6.12
C CYS A 269 -31.11 -1.44 -5.08
N PRO A 270 -32.38 -1.76 -5.39
CA PRO A 270 -33.50 -1.68 -4.43
C PRO A 270 -33.20 -2.42 -3.12
N ALA A 271 -33.16 -1.69 -2.00
CA ALA A 271 -32.74 -2.22 -0.70
C ALA A 271 -33.61 -3.40 -0.25
N LEU A 272 -33.01 -4.43 0.37
CA LEU A 272 -33.73 -5.61 0.86
C LEU A 272 -34.73 -5.32 1.98
N THR A 273 -34.57 -4.19 2.67
CA THR A 273 -35.46 -3.75 3.75
C THR A 273 -35.83 -2.28 3.57
N ILE A 274 -37.00 -1.92 4.07
CA ILE A 274 -37.54 -0.56 4.12
C ILE A 274 -38.07 -0.29 5.53
N TYR A 275 -38.05 0.96 5.96
CA TYR A 275 -38.68 1.38 7.20
C TYR A 275 -40.19 1.59 6.96
N ASP A 276 -41.04 0.88 7.70
CA ASP A 276 -42.49 1.09 7.67
C ASP A 276 -42.93 2.17 8.69
N PRO A 277 -43.53 3.30 8.24
CA PRO A 277 -44.07 4.33 9.13
C PRO A 277 -45.11 3.85 10.15
N LYS A 278 -45.81 2.73 9.90
CA LYS A 278 -46.93 2.25 10.72
C LYS A 278 -46.46 1.39 11.89
N THR A 279 -45.54 0.46 11.65
CA THR A 279 -44.93 -0.39 12.69
C THR A 279 -43.74 0.25 13.40
N HIS A 280 -43.19 1.35 12.85
CA HIS A 280 -41.94 1.97 13.31
C HIS A 280 -40.73 1.01 13.28
N GLN A 281 -40.75 0.05 12.35
CA GLN A 281 -39.72 -1.00 12.23
C GLN A 281 -39.18 -1.10 10.80
N VAL A 282 -37.99 -1.68 10.68
CA VAL A 282 -37.37 -2.04 9.41
C VAL A 282 -37.92 -3.41 9.00
N VAL A 283 -38.69 -3.44 7.92
CA VAL A 283 -39.38 -4.62 7.38
C VAL A 283 -38.78 -5.02 6.02
N ASN A 284 -39.01 -6.25 5.57
CA ASN A 284 -38.52 -6.72 4.27
C ASN A 284 -39.22 -5.99 3.11
N ASN A 285 -38.45 -5.53 2.13
CA ASN A 285 -38.95 -4.87 0.93
C ASN A 285 -39.39 -5.92 -0.12
N PRO A 286 -40.66 -5.94 -0.58
CA PRO A 286 -41.10 -6.87 -1.62
C PRO A 286 -40.44 -6.62 -2.99
N ASN A 287 -39.90 -5.42 -3.22
CA ASN A 287 -39.14 -5.06 -4.42
C ASN A 287 -37.63 -5.18 -4.24
N GLY A 288 -37.15 -5.60 -3.07
CA GLY A 288 -35.73 -5.70 -2.76
C GLY A 288 -34.96 -6.63 -3.70
N LYS A 289 -33.75 -6.24 -4.07
CA LYS A 289 -32.84 -7.02 -4.93
C LYS A 289 -31.44 -7.10 -4.33
N PHE A 290 -30.80 -8.23 -4.56
CA PHE A 290 -29.40 -8.45 -4.20
C PHE A 290 -28.49 -7.87 -5.28
N THR A 291 -27.34 -7.32 -4.89
CA THR A 291 -26.28 -6.96 -5.83
C THR A 291 -25.52 -8.21 -6.30
N PHE A 292 -25.24 -8.30 -7.60
CA PHE A 292 -24.40 -9.33 -8.20
C PHE A 292 -23.49 -8.68 -9.25
N GLY A 293 -22.23 -8.45 -8.89
CA GLY A 293 -21.33 -7.62 -9.68
C GLY A 293 -21.91 -6.21 -9.85
N ALA A 294 -22.30 -5.87 -11.08
CA ALA A 294 -22.93 -4.60 -11.46
C ALA A 294 -24.40 -4.77 -11.89
N THR A 295 -25.14 -5.72 -11.32
CA THR A 295 -26.53 -6.04 -11.69
C THR A 295 -27.38 -6.37 -10.47
N CYS A 296 -28.65 -5.95 -10.47
CA CYS A 296 -29.60 -6.21 -9.39
C CYS A 296 -30.43 -7.47 -9.67
N LEU A 297 -30.39 -8.46 -8.79
CA LEU A 297 -31.10 -9.75 -8.94
C LEU A 297 -32.13 -9.97 -7.83
N LYS A 298 -33.28 -10.60 -8.14
CA LYS A 298 -34.29 -10.97 -7.13
C LYS A 298 -33.87 -12.14 -6.23
N ALA A 299 -32.89 -12.94 -6.66
CA ALA A 299 -32.28 -14.03 -5.91
C ALA A 299 -30.84 -14.25 -6.40
N CYS A 300 -29.96 -14.74 -5.53
CA CYS A 300 -28.59 -15.08 -5.92
C CYS A 300 -28.53 -16.34 -6.81
N PRO A 301 -27.54 -16.44 -7.72
CA PRO A 301 -27.32 -17.67 -8.49
C PRO A 301 -26.95 -18.88 -7.60
N HIS A 302 -27.11 -20.09 -8.15
CA HIS A 302 -26.68 -21.32 -7.49
C HIS A 302 -25.16 -21.30 -7.21
N ASN A 303 -24.73 -21.80 -6.04
CA ASN A 303 -23.37 -21.70 -5.50
C ASN A 303 -22.89 -20.25 -5.17
N TYR A 304 -23.82 -19.32 -4.88
CA TYR A 304 -23.51 -18.02 -4.28
C TYR A 304 -24.22 -17.87 -2.94
N VAL A 305 -23.53 -17.22 -2.01
CA VAL A 305 -23.93 -17.00 -0.62
C VAL A 305 -24.38 -15.55 -0.43
N VAL A 306 -25.45 -15.34 0.32
CA VAL A 306 -25.97 -14.00 0.62
C VAL A 306 -25.19 -13.36 1.79
N THR A 307 -24.65 -12.16 1.56
CA THR A 307 -24.01 -11.31 2.59
C THR A 307 -24.51 -9.87 2.48
N GLY A 308 -25.22 -9.38 3.49
CA GLY A 308 -25.50 -7.93 3.65
C GLY A 308 -26.15 -7.22 2.45
N GLY A 309 -26.97 -7.90 1.66
CA GLY A 309 -27.55 -7.36 0.42
C GLY A 309 -26.84 -7.77 -0.88
N SER A 310 -25.75 -8.54 -0.80
CA SER A 310 -24.89 -8.90 -1.94
C SER A 310 -24.77 -10.43 -2.12
N CYS A 311 -24.60 -10.87 -3.36
CA CYS A 311 -24.31 -12.26 -3.72
C CYS A 311 -22.79 -12.47 -3.85
N VAL A 312 -22.17 -13.17 -2.90
CA VAL A 312 -20.72 -13.46 -2.86
C VAL A 312 -20.43 -14.95 -3.04
N ARG A 313 -19.18 -15.32 -3.38
CA ARG A 313 -18.80 -16.74 -3.54
C ARG A 313 -18.35 -17.43 -2.25
N THR A 314 -17.95 -16.64 -1.26
CA THR A 314 -17.42 -17.09 0.04
C THR A 314 -17.72 -16.01 1.08
N CYS A 315 -17.92 -16.40 2.32
CA CYS A 315 -18.13 -15.46 3.41
C CYS A 315 -16.92 -14.58 3.74
N SER A 316 -17.20 -13.36 4.24
CA SER A 316 -16.18 -12.41 4.71
C SER A 316 -15.47 -12.94 5.97
N PRO A 317 -14.18 -12.58 6.21
CA PRO A 317 -13.52 -12.90 7.46
C PRO A 317 -14.31 -12.39 8.68
N GLY A 318 -14.61 -13.27 9.63
CA GLY A 318 -15.53 -12.98 10.75
C GLY A 318 -16.96 -13.49 10.55
N THR A 319 -17.28 -14.05 9.38
CA THR A 319 -18.58 -14.69 9.08
C THR A 319 -18.39 -16.12 8.53
N TYR A 320 -19.44 -16.95 8.59
CA TYR A 320 -19.44 -18.33 8.11
C TYR A 320 -20.74 -18.71 7.38
N GLU A 321 -20.66 -19.74 6.54
CA GLU A 321 -21.75 -20.21 5.69
C GLU A 321 -22.77 -21.03 6.49
N VAL A 322 -24.04 -20.64 6.38
CA VAL A 322 -25.20 -21.32 6.98
C VAL A 322 -26.28 -21.46 5.90
N GLU A 323 -26.88 -22.64 5.79
CA GLU A 323 -28.07 -22.83 4.96
C GLU A 323 -29.33 -22.52 5.79
N GLU A 324 -30.07 -21.49 5.40
CA GLU A 324 -31.29 -21.05 6.07
C GLU A 324 -32.43 -20.97 5.05
N ASN A 325 -33.50 -21.74 5.26
CA ASN A 325 -34.65 -21.84 4.36
C ASN A 325 -34.26 -22.19 2.89
N GLY A 326 -33.23 -23.01 2.69
CA GLY A 326 -32.72 -23.42 1.37
C GLY A 326 -31.89 -22.34 0.66
N VAL A 327 -31.49 -21.27 1.35
CA VAL A 327 -30.59 -20.23 0.84
C VAL A 327 -29.31 -20.22 1.67
N GLN A 328 -28.16 -20.25 1.01
CA GLN A 328 -26.87 -20.08 1.68
C GLN A 328 -26.68 -18.61 2.08
N ARG A 329 -26.35 -18.38 3.36
CA ARG A 329 -26.17 -17.05 3.96
C ARG A 329 -24.88 -17.01 4.77
N CYS A 330 -24.26 -15.84 4.83
CA CYS A 330 -23.16 -15.58 5.76
C CYS A 330 -23.72 -15.04 7.09
N LYS A 331 -23.35 -15.69 8.19
CA LYS A 331 -23.68 -15.28 9.56
C LYS A 331 -22.41 -14.94 10.33
N ASP A 332 -22.46 -13.92 11.20
CA ASP A 332 -21.36 -13.56 12.08
C ASP A 332 -20.94 -14.72 13.01
N CYS A 333 -19.64 -14.80 13.27
CA CYS A 333 -19.05 -15.84 14.11
C CYS A 333 -19.14 -15.49 15.60
N ASP A 334 -19.83 -16.33 16.39
CA ASP A 334 -19.85 -16.26 17.85
C ASP A 334 -18.50 -16.69 18.46
N GLY A 335 -17.52 -15.78 18.38
CA GLY A 335 -16.11 -16.00 18.70
C GLY A 335 -15.29 -16.39 17.45
N PRO A 336 -14.28 -17.26 17.59
CA PRO A 336 -13.52 -17.77 16.44
C PRO A 336 -14.44 -18.46 15.43
N CYS A 337 -14.27 -18.16 14.14
CA CYS A 337 -15.11 -18.73 13.09
C CYS A 337 -14.98 -20.26 12.97
N PRO A 338 -16.05 -20.98 12.56
CA PRO A 338 -16.07 -22.43 12.33
C PRO A 338 -14.99 -23.02 11.39
N LYS A 339 -13.74 -23.14 11.88
CA LYS A 339 -12.65 -23.84 11.20
C LYS A 339 -12.63 -25.31 11.63
N ALA A 340 -12.97 -26.20 10.69
CA ALA A 340 -12.72 -27.62 10.82
C ALA A 340 -11.27 -27.97 10.47
N CYS A 341 -10.66 -28.89 11.21
CA CYS A 341 -9.25 -29.29 11.06
C CYS A 341 -9.10 -30.81 11.19
N ASP A 342 -8.13 -31.40 10.49
CA ASP A 342 -7.78 -32.81 10.64
C ASP A 342 -7.34 -33.12 12.08
N GLY A 343 -7.94 -34.16 12.67
CA GLY A 343 -7.44 -34.79 13.89
C GLY A 343 -6.48 -35.93 13.58
N ILE A 344 -5.89 -36.50 14.63
CA ILE A 344 -5.13 -37.75 14.53
C ILE A 344 -5.99 -38.83 13.89
N GLY A 345 -5.41 -39.60 12.95
CA GLY A 345 -6.13 -40.65 12.21
C GLY A 345 -6.92 -40.17 10.98
N VAL A 346 -6.91 -38.87 10.67
CA VAL A 346 -7.65 -38.30 9.52
C VAL A 346 -6.73 -37.48 8.62
N GLY A 347 -7.02 -37.49 7.31
CA GLY A 347 -6.37 -36.65 6.30
C GLY A 347 -4.84 -36.71 6.37
N THR A 348 -4.20 -35.55 6.54
CA THR A 348 -2.74 -35.42 6.62
C THR A 348 -2.13 -36.13 7.84
N LEU A 349 -2.91 -36.36 8.91
CA LEU A 349 -2.48 -36.97 10.17
C LEU A 349 -2.85 -38.46 10.30
N THR A 350 -3.29 -39.11 9.20
CA THR A 350 -3.72 -40.52 9.17
C THR A 350 -2.63 -41.50 9.64
N LYS A 351 -1.35 -41.18 9.45
CA LYS A 351 -0.21 -42.03 9.88
C LYS A 351 0.44 -41.57 11.21
N THR A 352 -0.16 -40.59 11.89
CA THR A 352 0.39 -40.00 13.12
C THR A 352 -0.20 -40.69 14.35
N MET A 353 0.60 -40.91 15.41
CA MET A 353 0.13 -41.55 16.65
C MET A 353 -0.21 -40.57 17.79
N ALA A 354 0.32 -39.35 17.75
CA ALA A 354 0.14 -38.33 18.77
C ALA A 354 0.41 -36.92 18.22
N ILE A 355 -0.21 -35.92 18.86
CA ILE A 355 0.08 -34.49 18.63
C ILE A 355 1.46 -34.18 19.22
N ASN A 356 2.29 -33.43 18.49
CA ASN A 356 3.69 -33.18 18.81
C ASN A 356 4.20 -31.90 18.11
N ALA A 357 5.49 -31.58 18.29
CA ALA A 357 6.10 -30.34 17.81
C ALA A 357 5.98 -30.10 16.29
N SER A 358 5.86 -31.13 15.44
CA SER A 358 5.78 -30.96 13.98
C SER A 358 4.37 -30.72 13.46
N ASN A 359 3.32 -31.05 14.23
CA ASN A 359 1.92 -30.96 13.78
C ASN A 359 1.03 -30.01 14.61
N ILE A 360 1.45 -29.59 15.80
CA ILE A 360 0.66 -28.72 16.70
C ILE A 360 0.18 -27.42 16.03
N GLU A 361 0.96 -26.86 15.09
CA GLU A 361 0.60 -25.64 14.35
C GLU A 361 -0.66 -25.78 13.49
N SER A 362 -1.00 -26.99 13.03
CA SER A 362 -2.23 -27.23 12.24
C SER A 362 -3.51 -26.95 13.03
N PHE A 363 -3.46 -27.15 14.36
CA PHE A 363 -4.56 -26.94 15.30
C PHE A 363 -4.83 -25.46 15.62
N ARG A 364 -4.01 -24.53 15.12
CA ARG A 364 -4.18 -23.08 15.31
C ARG A 364 -5.54 -22.59 14.79
N ASN A 365 -6.28 -21.91 15.65
CA ASN A 365 -7.62 -21.34 15.41
C ASN A 365 -8.68 -22.39 14.98
N CYS A 366 -8.52 -23.66 15.34
CA CYS A 366 -9.49 -24.71 15.02
C CYS A 366 -10.66 -24.71 16.02
N THR A 367 -11.89 -24.74 15.52
CA THR A 367 -13.10 -24.88 16.36
C THR A 367 -13.63 -26.30 16.39
N LYS A 368 -13.30 -27.10 15.37
CA LYS A 368 -13.74 -28.49 15.23
C LYS A 368 -12.59 -29.37 14.78
N ILE A 369 -12.36 -30.47 15.51
CA ILE A 369 -11.36 -31.49 15.16
C ILE A 369 -12.08 -32.70 14.57
N ASN A 370 -11.86 -32.91 13.27
CA ASN A 370 -12.32 -34.08 12.51
C ASN A 370 -11.30 -35.21 12.69
N GLY A 371 -11.42 -35.97 13.77
CA GLY A 371 -10.53 -37.08 14.13
C GLY A 371 -10.31 -37.15 15.64
N ASP A 372 -9.21 -37.78 16.04
CA ASP A 372 -8.82 -37.98 17.43
C ASP A 372 -7.85 -36.91 17.93
N VAL A 373 -7.79 -36.74 19.26
CA VAL A 373 -6.78 -35.92 19.95
C VAL A 373 -6.02 -36.85 20.91
N SER A 374 -4.71 -37.04 20.67
CA SER A 374 -3.86 -37.91 21.51
C SER A 374 -2.61 -37.17 21.96
N LEU A 375 -2.46 -36.99 23.28
CA LEU A 375 -1.28 -36.43 23.94
C LEU A 375 -0.59 -37.53 24.76
N LEU A 376 0.63 -37.89 24.34
CA LEU A 376 1.42 -39.00 24.88
C LEU A 376 2.72 -38.47 25.51
N GLN A 377 3.51 -39.34 26.14
CA GLN A 377 4.81 -38.95 26.68
C GLN A 377 5.73 -38.38 25.59
N THR A 378 5.77 -38.99 24.40
CA THR A 378 6.53 -38.52 23.23
C THR A 378 6.09 -37.15 22.69
N SER A 379 4.87 -36.69 23.01
CA SER A 379 4.45 -35.31 22.73
C SER A 379 5.37 -34.30 23.45
N PHE A 380 5.75 -34.59 24.70
CA PHE A 380 6.48 -33.66 25.57
C PHE A 380 7.96 -34.03 25.74
N THR A 381 8.36 -35.28 25.55
CA THR A 381 9.78 -35.69 25.54
C THR A 381 10.41 -35.62 24.14
N GLY A 382 9.60 -35.41 23.10
CA GLY A 382 10.02 -35.62 21.71
C GLY A 382 10.12 -37.10 21.32
N ASP A 383 10.47 -37.34 20.06
CA ASP A 383 10.70 -38.65 19.48
C ASP A 383 12.03 -38.66 18.71
N ALA A 384 13.02 -39.37 19.25
CA ALA A 384 14.36 -39.44 18.67
C ALA A 384 14.45 -40.29 17.38
N HIS A 385 13.51 -41.21 17.15
CA HIS A 385 13.50 -42.05 15.96
C HIS A 385 13.03 -41.25 14.74
N TYR A 386 11.96 -40.47 14.90
CA TYR A 386 11.44 -39.57 13.86
C TYR A 386 12.08 -38.16 13.88
N LYS A 387 13.09 -37.93 14.73
CA LYS A 387 13.78 -36.63 14.92
C LYS A 387 12.84 -35.47 15.28
N ILE A 388 11.74 -35.76 15.99
CA ILE A 388 10.76 -34.76 16.42
C ILE A 388 11.19 -34.19 17.78
N PRO A 389 11.40 -32.88 17.94
CA PRO A 389 11.76 -32.28 19.21
C PRO A 389 10.59 -32.29 20.22
N PRO A 390 10.85 -32.08 21.52
CA PRO A 390 9.83 -31.77 22.51
C PRO A 390 8.85 -30.69 22.05
N MET A 391 7.54 -30.91 22.23
CA MET A 391 6.54 -29.88 22.01
C MET A 391 6.50 -28.89 23.17
N ASP A 392 6.60 -27.60 22.87
CA ASP A 392 6.39 -26.52 23.82
C ASP A 392 4.98 -26.60 24.45
N PRO A 393 4.85 -26.76 25.77
CA PRO A 393 3.58 -26.78 26.48
C PRO A 393 2.67 -25.56 26.23
N ALA A 394 3.23 -24.39 25.94
CA ALA A 394 2.45 -23.17 25.69
C ALA A 394 1.59 -23.29 24.41
N LYS A 395 1.99 -24.14 23.46
CA LYS A 395 1.21 -24.37 22.22
C LYS A 395 -0.08 -25.17 22.42
N LEU A 396 -0.29 -25.76 23.60
CA LEU A 396 -1.57 -26.38 23.96
C LEU A 396 -2.73 -25.36 23.98
N GLU A 397 -2.45 -24.06 24.13
CA GLU A 397 -3.46 -23.00 24.07
C GLU A 397 -4.22 -22.96 22.73
N TYR A 398 -3.70 -23.55 21.65
CA TYR A 398 -4.43 -23.63 20.37
C TYR A 398 -5.72 -24.47 20.47
N PHE A 399 -5.81 -25.39 21.45
CA PHE A 399 -7.05 -26.13 21.71
C PHE A 399 -8.15 -25.28 22.34
N ARG A 400 -7.85 -24.07 22.85
CA ARG A 400 -8.82 -23.22 23.55
C ARG A 400 -9.94 -22.68 22.64
N THR A 401 -9.72 -22.72 21.33
CA THR A 401 -10.73 -22.38 20.33
C THR A 401 -11.66 -23.55 19.96
N VAL A 402 -11.35 -24.79 20.37
CA VAL A 402 -12.07 -26.01 19.98
C VAL A 402 -13.37 -26.17 20.78
N LYS A 403 -14.49 -26.26 20.07
CA LYS A 403 -15.84 -26.54 20.58
C LYS A 403 -16.29 -27.99 20.32
N GLU A 404 -15.78 -28.67 19.29
CA GLU A 404 -16.15 -30.06 18.94
C GLU A 404 -14.93 -30.95 18.63
N ILE A 405 -14.90 -32.17 19.18
CA ILE A 405 -14.01 -33.27 18.75
C ILE A 405 -14.90 -34.41 18.23
N THR A 406 -14.68 -34.89 17.00
CA THR A 406 -15.51 -35.96 16.42
C THR A 406 -15.12 -37.36 16.89
N GLY A 407 -13.85 -37.57 17.21
CA GLY A 407 -13.29 -38.83 17.68
C GLY A 407 -13.18 -38.90 19.20
N PHE A 408 -12.05 -39.41 19.70
CA PHE A 408 -11.73 -39.46 21.13
C PHE A 408 -10.68 -38.42 21.57
N LEU A 409 -10.70 -38.08 22.86
CA LEU A 409 -9.67 -37.28 23.54
C LEU A 409 -8.89 -38.17 24.52
N LEU A 410 -7.59 -38.34 24.29
CA LEU A 410 -6.67 -39.14 25.09
C LEU A 410 -5.51 -38.30 25.62
N ILE A 411 -5.28 -38.39 26.92
CA ILE A 411 -4.18 -37.75 27.62
C ILE A 411 -3.49 -38.80 28.49
N GLN A 412 -2.30 -39.25 28.07
CA GLN A 412 -1.44 -40.18 28.82
C GLN A 412 -0.20 -39.50 29.43
N SER A 413 0.00 -38.22 29.15
CA SER A 413 1.03 -37.37 29.73
C SER A 413 0.54 -35.93 29.74
N TRP A 414 0.99 -35.12 30.70
CA TRP A 414 0.59 -33.73 30.84
C TRP A 414 1.74 -32.89 31.43
N PRO A 415 1.96 -31.63 30.98
CA PRO A 415 3.04 -30.79 31.48
C PRO A 415 2.94 -30.51 32.99
N GLU A 416 4.08 -30.54 33.69
CA GLU A 416 4.12 -30.39 35.15
C GLU A 416 3.75 -28.98 35.64
N ASN A 417 3.92 -27.97 34.78
CA ASN A 417 3.53 -26.59 35.03
C ASN A 417 2.02 -26.33 34.83
N LEU A 418 1.26 -27.28 34.26
CA LEU A 418 -0.18 -27.13 34.00
C LEU A 418 -1.01 -28.00 34.96
N THR A 419 -1.74 -27.35 35.88
CA THR A 419 -2.54 -28.04 36.91
C THR A 419 -3.96 -28.40 36.47
N SER A 420 -4.36 -28.09 35.24
CA SER A 420 -5.68 -28.42 34.67
C SER A 420 -5.67 -28.60 33.16
N LEU A 421 -6.77 -29.12 32.61
CA LEU A 421 -7.02 -29.22 31.16
C LEU A 421 -7.77 -27.99 30.62
N SER A 422 -7.67 -26.83 31.27
CA SER A 422 -8.43 -25.61 30.91
C SER A 422 -8.08 -25.05 29.51
N VAL A 423 -7.06 -25.58 28.83
CA VAL A 423 -6.86 -25.37 27.37
C VAL A 423 -7.99 -25.97 26.52
N PHE A 424 -8.86 -26.80 27.10
CA PHE A 424 -10.10 -27.29 26.51
C PHE A 424 -11.34 -26.69 27.20
N GLU A 425 -11.23 -25.52 27.86
CA GLU A 425 -12.34 -24.94 28.65
C GLU A 425 -13.62 -24.69 27.84
N ASN A 426 -13.50 -24.50 26.52
CA ASN A 426 -14.60 -24.20 25.59
C ASN A 426 -15.05 -25.44 24.78
N LEU A 427 -14.55 -26.64 25.09
CA LEU A 427 -14.93 -27.89 24.43
C LEU A 427 -16.35 -28.28 24.84
N GLU A 428 -17.29 -28.30 23.91
CA GLU A 428 -18.72 -28.56 24.16
C GLU A 428 -19.12 -30.02 23.95
N ILE A 429 -18.57 -30.67 22.92
CA ILE A 429 -18.98 -32.02 22.49
C ILE A 429 -17.78 -32.89 22.14
N ILE A 430 -17.74 -34.10 22.70
CA ILE A 430 -16.88 -35.21 22.25
C ILE A 430 -17.78 -36.29 21.65
N ARG A 431 -17.74 -36.48 20.31
CA ARG A 431 -18.70 -37.40 19.66
C ARG A 431 -18.35 -38.88 19.76
N GLY A 432 -17.08 -39.24 20.01
CA GLY A 432 -16.68 -40.64 20.20
C GLY A 432 -16.93 -41.56 18.99
N ARG A 433 -16.96 -41.02 17.76
CA ARG A 433 -17.16 -41.82 16.53
C ARG A 433 -16.06 -42.86 16.34
N THR A 434 -14.86 -42.51 16.79
CA THR A 434 -13.70 -43.38 17.03
C THR A 434 -13.46 -43.45 18.54
N THR A 435 -13.00 -44.60 19.03
CA THR A 435 -12.67 -44.80 20.46
C THR A 435 -11.39 -45.62 20.61
N ARG A 436 -10.64 -45.39 21.70
CA ARG A 436 -9.43 -46.17 22.02
C ARG A 436 -9.73 -47.12 23.18
N VAL A 437 -9.72 -48.42 22.90
CA VAL A 437 -10.12 -49.46 23.88
C VAL A 437 -11.49 -49.15 24.50
N HIS A 438 -12.48 -48.84 23.65
CA HIS A 438 -13.85 -48.41 23.99
C HIS A 438 -14.00 -47.05 24.71
N HIS A 439 -12.92 -46.28 24.91
CA HIS A 439 -12.99 -44.96 25.54
C HIS A 439 -13.00 -43.81 24.53
N SER A 440 -13.88 -42.84 24.75
CA SER A 440 -13.98 -41.58 24.01
C SER A 440 -13.32 -40.40 24.75
N LEU A 441 -13.18 -40.51 26.08
CA LEU A 441 -12.36 -39.60 26.88
C LEU A 441 -11.54 -40.42 27.89
N ALA A 442 -10.21 -40.27 27.86
CA ALA A 442 -9.31 -40.97 28.77
C ALA A 442 -8.17 -40.07 29.25
N VAL A 443 -8.09 -39.84 30.56
CA VAL A 443 -6.99 -39.12 31.23
C VAL A 443 -6.30 -40.08 32.20
N VAL A 444 -5.07 -40.45 31.88
CA VAL A 444 -4.33 -41.52 32.56
C VAL A 444 -2.95 -41.07 32.99
N GLY A 445 -2.62 -41.17 34.27
CA GLY A 445 -1.27 -40.94 34.81
C GLY A 445 -0.83 -39.47 34.89
N ALA A 446 -1.74 -38.51 34.76
CA ALA A 446 -1.46 -37.07 34.85
C ALA A 446 -1.28 -36.62 36.33
N LYS A 447 -0.16 -37.01 36.94
CA LYS A 447 0.13 -36.86 38.38
C LYS A 447 -0.06 -35.44 38.95
N ASN A 448 0.24 -34.41 38.15
CA ASN A 448 0.20 -33.00 38.57
C ASN A 448 -1.17 -32.33 38.29
N LEU A 449 -2.11 -33.04 37.67
CA LEU A 449 -3.44 -32.55 37.34
C LEU A 449 -4.32 -32.47 38.61
N ARG A 450 -4.89 -31.29 38.89
CA ARG A 450 -5.66 -31.00 40.11
C ARG A 450 -7.17 -30.88 39.87
N TRP A 451 -7.56 -30.40 38.69
CA TRP A 451 -8.96 -30.34 38.22
C TRP A 451 -8.99 -30.48 36.69
N LEU A 452 -10.17 -30.73 36.12
CA LEU A 452 -10.33 -30.90 34.68
C LEU A 452 -10.45 -29.55 33.96
N GLY A 453 -11.39 -28.69 34.38
CA GLY A 453 -11.59 -27.36 33.77
C GLY A 453 -12.42 -27.36 32.48
N LEU A 454 -13.07 -28.49 32.15
CA LEU A 454 -13.92 -28.68 30.96
C LEU A 454 -15.30 -28.01 31.11
N ARG A 455 -15.34 -26.72 31.50
CA ARG A 455 -16.58 -26.03 31.93
C ARG A 455 -17.70 -26.05 30.90
N SER A 456 -17.37 -26.00 29.61
CA SER A 456 -18.36 -25.95 28.52
C SER A 456 -18.85 -27.32 28.05
N LEU A 457 -18.34 -28.44 28.61
CA LEU A 457 -18.65 -29.79 28.14
C LEU A 457 -20.11 -30.17 28.44
N LYS A 458 -20.89 -30.34 27.38
CA LYS A 458 -22.33 -30.65 27.43
C LYS A 458 -22.64 -32.09 27.04
N GLU A 459 -21.80 -32.72 26.21
CA GLU A 459 -22.09 -34.05 25.66
C GLU A 459 -20.84 -34.90 25.38
N VAL A 460 -20.93 -36.19 25.74
CA VAL A 460 -20.04 -37.26 25.28
C VAL A 460 -20.90 -38.30 24.55
N SER A 461 -21.06 -38.14 23.23
CA SER A 461 -22.13 -38.80 22.45
C SER A 461 -22.03 -40.32 22.36
N ALA A 462 -20.82 -40.88 22.49
CA ALA A 462 -20.54 -42.31 22.43
C ALA A 462 -19.25 -42.64 23.19
N GLY A 463 -19.02 -43.92 23.49
CA GLY A 463 -17.83 -44.40 24.18
C GLY A 463 -17.82 -44.14 25.70
N ARG A 464 -16.84 -44.76 26.38
CA ARG A 464 -16.68 -44.69 27.84
C ARG A 464 -15.68 -43.61 28.27
N VAL A 465 -15.77 -43.20 29.53
CA VAL A 465 -14.85 -42.24 30.15
C VAL A 465 -13.92 -42.94 31.15
N MET A 466 -12.64 -42.58 31.17
CA MET A 466 -11.68 -43.11 32.14
C MET A 466 -10.80 -42.01 32.74
N MET A 467 -10.83 -41.88 34.06
CA MET A 467 -9.88 -41.07 34.83
C MET A 467 -9.11 -42.02 35.74
N LYS A 468 -7.84 -42.31 35.40
CA LYS A 468 -7.04 -43.35 36.07
C LYS A 468 -5.64 -42.89 36.48
N ASP A 469 -5.21 -43.22 37.70
CA ASP A 469 -3.87 -42.94 38.25
C ASP A 469 -3.50 -41.43 38.32
N ASN A 470 -4.49 -40.53 38.45
CA ASN A 470 -4.27 -39.08 38.55
C ASN A 470 -4.31 -38.62 40.02
N SER A 471 -3.21 -38.83 40.75
CA SER A 471 -3.18 -38.79 42.23
C SER A 471 -3.51 -37.44 42.90
N GLN A 472 -3.50 -36.30 42.18
CA GLN A 472 -3.93 -34.99 42.70
C GLN A 472 -5.33 -34.53 42.22
N LEU A 473 -6.00 -35.32 41.37
CA LEU A 473 -7.21 -34.91 40.67
C LEU A 473 -8.44 -34.94 41.58
N CYS A 474 -8.96 -33.75 41.88
CA CYS A 474 -10.23 -33.53 42.60
C CYS A 474 -11.34 -33.10 41.62
N TYR A 475 -12.52 -32.71 42.14
CA TYR A 475 -13.63 -32.15 41.37
C TYR A 475 -14.23 -33.08 40.29
N THR A 476 -14.21 -34.40 40.51
CA THR A 476 -14.85 -35.38 39.61
C THR A 476 -15.65 -36.43 40.40
N ARG A 477 -16.96 -36.48 40.20
CA ARG A 477 -17.90 -37.47 40.75
C ARG A 477 -18.61 -38.23 39.63
N PRO A 478 -19.00 -39.50 39.81
CA PRO A 478 -19.68 -40.28 38.75
C PRO A 478 -20.92 -39.60 38.17
N ASP A 479 -21.72 -38.97 39.03
CA ASP A 479 -23.03 -38.37 38.69
C ASP A 479 -22.92 -37.13 37.79
N GLN A 480 -21.73 -36.52 37.70
CA GLN A 480 -21.46 -35.44 36.74
C GLN A 480 -21.39 -35.96 35.29
N TRP A 481 -21.00 -37.23 35.11
CA TRP A 481 -20.73 -37.81 33.79
C TRP A 481 -21.94 -38.53 33.19
N THR A 482 -22.77 -39.16 34.02
CA THR A 482 -23.99 -39.85 33.58
C THR A 482 -24.95 -38.93 32.84
N ARG A 483 -24.93 -37.62 33.14
CA ARG A 483 -25.74 -36.58 32.49
C ARG A 483 -25.21 -36.13 31.13
N LEU A 484 -23.94 -36.40 30.82
CA LEU A 484 -23.29 -36.07 29.54
C LEU A 484 -23.43 -37.21 28.51
N PHE A 485 -23.81 -38.41 28.96
CA PHE A 485 -23.93 -39.59 28.10
C PHE A 485 -25.26 -39.58 27.33
N ARG A 486 -25.21 -40.03 26.08
CA ARG A 486 -26.39 -40.19 25.21
C ARG A 486 -26.98 -41.60 25.28
N SER A 487 -26.20 -42.60 25.72
CA SER A 487 -26.59 -44.00 25.74
C SER A 487 -26.28 -44.66 27.09
N SER A 488 -27.15 -45.56 27.54
CA SER A 488 -27.09 -46.20 28.87
C SER A 488 -26.02 -47.30 29.01
N ASP A 489 -25.29 -47.65 27.95
CA ASP A 489 -24.13 -48.55 27.98
C ASP A 489 -22.80 -47.82 28.25
N GLN A 490 -22.83 -46.48 28.17
CA GLN A 490 -21.71 -45.60 28.54
C GLN A 490 -21.53 -45.60 30.05
N ALA A 491 -20.27 -45.68 30.48
CA ALA A 491 -19.87 -45.74 31.87
C ALA A 491 -18.57 -44.95 32.10
N ILE A 492 -18.36 -44.53 33.34
CA ILE A 492 -17.09 -43.93 33.77
C ILE A 492 -16.30 -44.87 34.69
N ILE A 493 -14.99 -44.96 34.43
CA ILE A 493 -14.01 -45.63 35.29
C ILE A 493 -13.21 -44.56 36.04
N LEU A 494 -13.47 -44.43 37.35
CA LEU A 494 -12.64 -43.63 38.28
C LEU A 494 -11.77 -44.59 39.10
N ARG A 495 -10.45 -44.51 38.99
CA ARG A 495 -9.52 -45.38 39.75
C ARG A 495 -8.21 -44.67 40.09
N ASN A 496 -7.72 -44.83 41.32
CA ASN A 496 -6.42 -44.29 41.76
C ASN A 496 -6.27 -42.76 41.56
N ASN A 497 -7.36 -42.00 41.67
CA ASN A 497 -7.34 -40.53 41.74
C ASN A 497 -7.38 -40.07 43.22
N ALA A 498 -7.36 -38.77 43.50
CA ALA A 498 -7.44 -38.27 44.87
C ALA A 498 -8.79 -38.65 45.54
N PRO A 499 -8.80 -39.21 46.76
CA PRO A 499 -10.05 -39.56 47.44
C PRO A 499 -10.78 -38.30 47.96
N PRO A 500 -12.13 -38.31 48.01
CA PRO A 500 -12.93 -37.11 48.34
C PRO A 500 -12.55 -36.45 49.66
N ASP A 501 -12.24 -37.22 50.70
CA ASP A 501 -11.88 -36.69 52.02
C ASP A 501 -10.57 -35.90 52.01
N VAL A 502 -9.58 -36.32 51.21
CA VAL A 502 -8.31 -35.60 51.04
C VAL A 502 -8.55 -34.32 50.24
N CYS A 503 -9.41 -34.35 49.22
CA CYS A 503 -9.82 -33.12 48.52
C CYS A 503 -10.51 -32.14 49.49
N LYS A 504 -11.40 -32.63 50.36
CA LYS A 504 -12.10 -31.80 51.37
C LYS A 504 -11.15 -31.24 52.42
N GLN A 505 -10.21 -32.03 52.94
CA GLN A 505 -9.16 -31.57 53.87
C GLN A 505 -8.24 -30.51 53.24
N GLN A 506 -7.99 -30.59 51.93
CA GLN A 506 -7.19 -29.59 51.19
C GLN A 506 -8.01 -28.38 50.71
N ASN A 507 -9.26 -28.23 51.16
CA ASN A 507 -10.22 -27.18 50.73
C ASN A 507 -10.43 -27.14 49.20
N ARG A 508 -10.35 -28.30 48.53
CA ARG A 508 -10.56 -28.48 47.08
C ARG A 508 -11.99 -28.92 46.79
N THR A 509 -12.95 -28.06 47.12
CA THR A 509 -14.40 -28.25 46.92
C THR A 509 -14.97 -27.22 45.97
N CYS A 510 -16.17 -27.49 45.43
CA CYS A 510 -16.86 -26.54 44.56
C CYS A 510 -17.18 -25.22 45.28
N ASP A 511 -17.40 -24.18 44.49
CA ASP A 511 -17.83 -22.86 44.96
C ASP A 511 -19.22 -22.91 45.62
N THR A 512 -19.50 -21.99 46.55
CA THR A 512 -20.79 -21.92 47.24
C THR A 512 -21.95 -21.58 46.30
N GLU A 513 -21.68 -20.91 45.18
CA GLU A 513 -22.68 -20.61 44.15
C GLU A 513 -22.93 -21.77 43.17
N CYS A 514 -22.22 -22.90 43.29
CA CYS A 514 -22.54 -24.12 42.56
C CYS A 514 -23.70 -24.88 43.22
N THR A 515 -24.46 -25.62 42.42
CA THR A 515 -25.39 -26.66 42.91
C THR A 515 -24.64 -27.91 43.39
N ASP A 516 -25.35 -28.82 44.07
CA ASP A 516 -24.81 -30.13 44.46
C ASP A 516 -24.49 -31.05 43.27
N GLU A 517 -24.92 -30.69 42.05
CA GLU A 517 -24.49 -31.32 40.79
C GLU A 517 -22.97 -31.15 40.57
N GLY A 518 -22.37 -30.08 41.10
CA GLY A 518 -20.94 -29.92 41.23
C GLY A 518 -20.29 -28.94 40.25
N CYS A 519 -19.02 -29.20 39.95
CA CYS A 519 -18.13 -28.29 39.26
C CYS A 519 -16.96 -29.05 38.61
N TRP A 520 -16.31 -28.41 37.64
CA TRP A 520 -15.14 -28.91 36.90
C TRP A 520 -13.79 -28.46 37.48
N GLY A 521 -13.81 -27.63 38.52
CA GLY A 521 -12.67 -26.97 39.14
C GLY A 521 -13.09 -25.92 40.18
N PRO A 522 -12.15 -25.13 40.71
CA PRO A 522 -12.43 -24.11 41.72
C PRO A 522 -13.09 -22.84 41.14
N GLY A 523 -13.92 -22.17 41.95
CA GLY A 523 -14.54 -20.88 41.65
C GLY A 523 -15.86 -20.95 40.85
N PRO A 524 -16.61 -19.84 40.77
CA PRO A 524 -18.00 -19.84 40.30
C PRO A 524 -18.14 -19.86 38.77
N THR A 525 -17.02 -19.85 38.04
CA THR A 525 -16.96 -20.05 36.57
C THR A 525 -16.72 -21.51 36.17
N MET A 526 -16.73 -22.42 37.15
CA MET A 526 -16.47 -23.86 36.96
C MET A 526 -17.65 -24.75 37.37
N CYS A 527 -18.76 -24.18 37.86
CA CYS A 527 -19.95 -24.94 38.23
C CYS A 527 -20.58 -25.67 37.02
N VAL A 528 -21.20 -26.82 37.26
CA VAL A 528 -22.03 -27.53 36.25
C VAL A 528 -23.36 -26.81 36.06
N SER A 529 -23.93 -26.28 37.14
CA SER A 529 -25.08 -25.38 37.15
C SER A 529 -25.01 -24.43 38.34
N CYS A 530 -25.62 -23.25 38.20
CA CYS A 530 -25.62 -22.21 39.22
C CYS A 530 -26.77 -22.39 40.23
N ARG A 531 -26.51 -22.05 41.49
CA ARG A 531 -27.48 -22.13 42.59
C ARG A 531 -28.55 -21.04 42.54
N HIS A 532 -28.17 -19.86 42.07
CA HIS A 532 -29.04 -18.68 41.99
C HIS A 532 -29.16 -18.21 40.53
N PHE A 533 -28.17 -17.48 40.03
CA PHE A 533 -28.18 -16.94 38.67
C PHE A 533 -26.89 -17.20 37.90
N ASP A 534 -26.96 -17.36 36.58
CA ASP A 534 -25.80 -17.23 35.70
C ASP A 534 -25.63 -15.81 35.14
N ARG A 535 -24.40 -15.32 35.13
CA ARG A 535 -23.97 -14.12 34.41
C ARG A 535 -22.83 -14.48 33.45
N ARG A 536 -23.20 -14.91 32.23
CA ARG A 536 -22.28 -15.28 31.12
C ARG A 536 -21.29 -16.40 31.48
N GLY A 537 -21.76 -17.51 32.05
CA GLY A 537 -20.92 -18.63 32.48
C GLY A 537 -20.18 -18.37 33.80
N ARG A 538 -20.79 -17.56 34.68
CA ARG A 538 -20.34 -17.29 36.04
C ARG A 538 -21.55 -17.25 36.96
N CYS A 539 -21.57 -18.14 37.94
CA CYS A 539 -22.60 -18.14 38.96
C CYS A 539 -22.49 -16.92 39.88
N VAL A 540 -23.62 -16.28 40.15
CA VAL A 540 -23.74 -15.10 41.01
C VAL A 540 -25.03 -15.19 41.83
N SER A 541 -24.99 -14.64 43.05
CA SER A 541 -26.12 -14.68 43.98
C SER A 541 -27.21 -13.64 43.70
N LEU A 542 -26.90 -12.53 42.99
CA LEU A 542 -27.87 -11.50 42.57
C LEU A 542 -27.52 -10.87 41.20
N CYS A 543 -28.55 -10.53 40.44
CA CYS A 543 -28.46 -9.69 39.23
C CYS A 543 -28.53 -8.18 39.54
N ASN A 544 -28.00 -7.35 38.64
CA ASN A 544 -27.90 -5.87 38.75
C ASN A 544 -29.22 -5.16 38.40
N LEU A 545 -30.33 -5.57 39.04
CA LEU A 545 -31.68 -5.08 38.72
C LEU A 545 -31.88 -3.60 39.09
N LEU A 546 -31.62 -3.27 40.36
CA LEU A 546 -31.92 -1.96 40.96
C LEU A 546 -30.68 -1.05 41.15
N GLN A 547 -29.50 -1.67 41.14
CA GLN A 547 -28.18 -1.07 41.38
C GLN A 547 -27.11 -1.90 40.65
N GLY A 548 -25.90 -1.36 40.48
CA GLY A 548 -24.80 -2.00 39.75
C GLY A 548 -24.74 -1.63 38.27
N GLU A 549 -23.64 -1.99 37.63
CA GLU A 549 -23.38 -1.84 36.19
C GLU A 549 -22.69 -3.12 35.64
N PRO A 550 -22.99 -3.56 34.40
CA PRO A 550 -24.09 -3.10 33.56
C PRO A 550 -25.46 -3.38 34.21
N ARG A 551 -26.52 -2.77 33.69
CA ARG A 551 -27.88 -3.01 34.21
C ARG A 551 -28.51 -4.22 33.58
N GLU A 552 -29.21 -4.98 34.40
CA GLU A 552 -29.67 -6.32 34.06
C GLU A 552 -31.15 -6.52 34.38
N VAL A 553 -31.72 -7.54 33.74
CA VAL A 553 -33.03 -8.13 33.98
C VAL A 553 -32.85 -9.63 34.22
N GLU A 554 -33.67 -10.20 35.10
CA GLU A 554 -33.71 -11.64 35.32
C GLU A 554 -34.55 -12.32 34.24
N MET A 555 -33.98 -13.28 33.52
CA MET A 555 -34.70 -14.13 32.58
C MET A 555 -34.19 -15.58 32.69
N ASN A 556 -35.09 -16.52 32.97
CA ASN A 556 -34.79 -17.96 33.06
C ASN A 556 -33.58 -18.29 33.96
N SER A 557 -33.50 -17.69 35.15
CA SER A 557 -32.37 -17.80 36.09
C SER A 557 -31.02 -17.33 35.54
N SER A 558 -31.02 -16.45 34.53
CA SER A 558 -29.85 -15.75 34.02
C SER A 558 -29.99 -14.24 34.16
N CYS A 559 -28.88 -13.57 34.44
CA CYS A 559 -28.77 -12.11 34.39
C CYS A 559 -28.50 -11.68 32.94
N VAL A 560 -29.48 -11.04 32.30
CA VAL A 560 -29.38 -10.53 30.92
C VAL A 560 -29.25 -9.02 30.95
N GLU A 561 -28.36 -8.44 30.15
CA GLU A 561 -28.17 -6.98 30.09
C GLU A 561 -29.38 -6.28 29.43
N CYS A 562 -29.76 -5.12 29.97
CA CYS A 562 -30.73 -4.22 29.35
C CYS A 562 -30.17 -3.63 28.04
N HIS A 563 -31.06 -3.22 27.12
CA HIS A 563 -30.65 -2.51 25.91
C HIS A 563 -29.87 -1.22 26.26
N PRO A 564 -28.79 -0.85 25.51
CA PRO A 564 -27.99 0.35 25.82
C PRO A 564 -28.78 1.67 25.83
N GLU A 565 -29.89 1.73 25.09
CA GLU A 565 -30.81 2.88 25.10
C GLU A 565 -31.77 2.93 26.30
N CYS A 566 -31.69 2.01 27.26
CA CYS A 566 -32.46 2.06 28.51
C CYS A 566 -31.76 2.93 29.56
N GLN A 567 -32.41 4.01 30.00
CA GLN A 567 -31.82 4.93 30.99
C GLN A 567 -31.67 4.26 32.36
N PRO A 568 -30.45 4.12 32.92
CA PRO A 568 -30.25 3.52 34.24
C PRO A 568 -30.94 4.30 35.36
N LYS A 569 -31.70 3.61 36.22
CA LYS A 569 -32.37 4.23 37.40
C LYS A 569 -32.06 3.48 38.68
N THR A 570 -31.71 4.21 39.74
CA THR A 570 -31.52 3.64 41.08
C THR A 570 -32.87 3.35 41.73
N GLY A 571 -33.03 2.15 42.31
CA GLY A 571 -34.23 1.76 43.06
C GLY A 571 -35.45 1.33 42.25
N ILE A 572 -35.40 1.37 40.91
CA ILE A 572 -36.45 0.88 40.01
C ILE A 572 -35.77 0.05 38.89
N PRO A 573 -36.38 -1.06 38.39
CA PRO A 573 -35.84 -1.79 37.25
C PRO A 573 -35.64 -0.92 36.01
N THR A 574 -34.46 -0.98 35.41
CA THR A 574 -34.07 -0.19 34.22
C THR A 574 -34.79 -0.67 32.94
N CYS A 575 -35.05 -1.97 32.83
CA CYS A 575 -35.80 -2.58 31.74
C CYS A 575 -36.66 -3.75 32.25
N LEU A 576 -37.64 -4.15 31.44
CA LEU A 576 -38.46 -5.36 31.61
C LEU A 576 -37.96 -6.54 30.76
N GLY A 577 -36.92 -6.30 29.95
CA GLY A 577 -36.32 -7.26 29.03
C GLY A 577 -35.24 -6.60 28.16
N PRO A 578 -34.53 -7.37 27.32
CA PRO A 578 -33.36 -6.89 26.57
C PRO A 578 -33.70 -6.01 25.35
N GLY A 579 -34.97 -5.85 24.99
CA GLY A 579 -35.39 -5.08 23.80
C GLY A 579 -35.40 -3.56 24.01
N PRO A 580 -35.17 -2.74 22.95
CA PRO A 580 -35.29 -1.27 23.01
C PRO A 580 -36.72 -0.77 23.29
N ASP A 581 -37.74 -1.61 23.07
CA ASP A 581 -39.13 -1.40 23.45
C ASP A 581 -39.41 -1.66 24.94
N GLN A 582 -38.54 -2.42 25.61
CA GLN A 582 -38.72 -2.92 26.98
C GLN A 582 -37.99 -2.07 28.04
N CYS A 583 -37.44 -0.91 27.65
CA CYS A 583 -36.84 0.05 28.56
C CYS A 583 -37.90 0.79 29.41
N SER A 584 -37.67 0.92 30.72
CA SER A 584 -38.54 1.71 31.62
C SER A 584 -38.52 3.21 31.29
N GLN A 585 -37.43 3.71 30.71
CA GLN A 585 -37.32 5.02 30.07
C GLN A 585 -36.16 4.99 29.05
N CYS A 586 -36.30 5.71 27.94
CA CYS A 586 -35.23 5.86 26.95
C CYS A 586 -34.13 6.82 27.43
N ALA A 587 -32.87 6.51 27.12
CA ALA A 587 -31.73 7.39 27.40
C ALA A 587 -31.66 8.59 26.43
N ASN A 588 -31.91 8.34 25.14
CA ASN A 588 -31.90 9.36 24.08
C ASN A 588 -33.32 9.71 23.61
N PHE A 589 -33.80 9.08 22.52
CA PHE A 589 -35.09 9.40 21.89
C PHE A 589 -36.02 8.19 21.86
N LYS A 590 -37.30 8.42 21.58
CA LYS A 590 -38.31 7.37 21.40
C LYS A 590 -39.01 7.46 20.05
N ASP A 591 -38.95 6.41 19.25
CA ASP A 591 -39.65 6.29 17.98
C ASP A 591 -40.69 5.17 18.04
N GLY A 592 -41.97 5.55 18.04
CA GLY A 592 -43.06 4.61 18.31
C GLY A 592 -42.90 3.98 19.70
N PRO A 593 -42.82 2.64 19.82
CA PRO A 593 -42.53 1.97 21.08
C PRO A 593 -41.03 1.95 21.44
N HIS A 594 -40.12 2.06 20.46
CA HIS A 594 -38.69 1.77 20.61
C HIS A 594 -37.85 2.96 21.09
N CYS A 595 -36.91 2.72 22.00
CA CYS A 595 -35.85 3.67 22.34
C CYS A 595 -34.72 3.64 21.30
N VAL A 596 -34.29 4.82 20.82
CA VAL A 596 -33.31 4.96 19.72
C VAL A 596 -32.30 6.09 19.99
N PRO A 597 -31.02 5.94 19.55
CA PRO A 597 -29.98 6.97 19.74
C PRO A 597 -30.23 8.23 18.91
N ARG A 598 -30.99 8.13 17.81
CA ARG A 598 -31.40 9.24 16.93
C ARG A 598 -32.70 8.86 16.22
N CYS A 599 -33.57 9.83 15.96
CA CYS A 599 -34.74 9.64 15.11
C CYS A 599 -34.36 9.24 13.66
N PRO A 600 -35.14 8.40 12.96
CA PRO A 600 -34.88 8.02 11.58
C PRO A 600 -34.72 9.23 10.65
N HIS A 601 -33.67 9.23 9.82
CA HIS A 601 -33.20 10.45 9.17
C HIS A 601 -32.55 10.13 7.82
N GLY A 602 -33.38 10.06 6.77
CA GLY A 602 -32.96 9.62 5.43
C GLY A 602 -32.95 8.09 5.29
N VAL A 603 -33.82 7.39 6.00
CA VAL A 603 -34.00 5.93 5.83
C VAL A 603 -34.96 5.65 4.69
N LEU A 604 -34.73 4.60 3.90
CA LEU A 604 -35.60 4.25 2.77
C LEU A 604 -36.95 3.73 3.29
N GLY A 605 -38.04 4.37 2.86
CA GLY A 605 -39.41 3.93 3.09
C GLY A 605 -40.00 3.22 1.87
N ASP A 606 -41.32 3.03 1.90
CA ASP A 606 -42.07 2.49 0.75
C ASP A 606 -41.99 3.44 -0.46
N GLY A 607 -42.05 2.88 -1.67
CA GLY A 607 -42.00 3.63 -2.93
C GLY A 607 -40.75 4.50 -3.15
N ASP A 608 -39.58 4.05 -2.69
CA ASP A 608 -38.29 4.78 -2.72
C ASP A 608 -38.32 6.16 -2.02
N THR A 609 -39.30 6.40 -1.13
CA THR A 609 -39.42 7.67 -0.40
C THR A 609 -38.49 7.72 0.82
N LEU A 610 -37.66 8.75 0.94
CA LEU A 610 -36.80 8.94 2.11
C LEU A 610 -37.60 9.45 3.31
N ILE A 611 -37.55 8.71 4.42
CA ILE A 611 -38.24 9.04 5.66
C ILE A 611 -37.33 9.87 6.57
N TRP A 612 -37.86 11.02 7.00
CA TRP A 612 -37.21 11.94 7.91
C TRP A 612 -38.12 12.16 9.13
N LYS A 613 -37.54 12.01 10.32
CA LYS A 613 -38.17 12.27 11.61
C LYS A 613 -37.28 13.17 12.46
N TYR A 614 -37.90 14.05 13.24
CA TYR A 614 -37.24 14.95 14.18
C TYR A 614 -37.79 14.75 15.60
N PRO A 615 -36.98 14.94 16.66
CA PRO A 615 -37.46 14.83 18.03
C PRO A 615 -38.31 16.04 18.41
N ASN A 616 -39.42 15.81 19.10
CA ASN A 616 -40.18 16.86 19.77
C ASN A 616 -39.54 17.24 21.12
N GLY A 617 -40.11 18.24 21.82
CA GLY A 617 -39.63 18.69 23.13
C GLY A 617 -39.69 17.66 24.28
N THR A 618 -40.28 16.48 24.04
CA THR A 618 -40.30 15.34 24.98
C THR A 618 -39.43 14.16 24.49
N GLY A 619 -38.57 14.37 23.50
CA GLY A 619 -37.67 13.34 22.95
C GLY A 619 -38.34 12.30 22.04
N GLN A 620 -39.60 12.50 21.66
CA GLN A 620 -40.35 11.57 20.80
C GLN A 620 -40.24 11.96 19.32
N CYS A 621 -39.94 11.01 18.46
CA CYS A 621 -39.70 11.22 17.03
C CYS A 621 -41.01 11.43 16.25
N GLN A 622 -41.12 12.58 15.57
CA GLN A 622 -42.26 13.01 14.75
C GLN A 622 -41.85 13.07 13.27
N PRO A 623 -42.73 12.73 12.31
CA PRO A 623 -42.43 12.80 10.88
C PRO A 623 -42.28 14.25 10.39
N CYS A 624 -41.32 14.48 9.51
CA CYS A 624 -41.22 15.74 8.76
C CYS A 624 -42.39 15.93 7.79
N HIS A 625 -42.64 17.17 7.38
CA HIS A 625 -43.58 17.50 6.31
C HIS A 625 -43.15 16.86 4.97
N GLN A 626 -44.09 16.44 4.12
CA GLN A 626 -43.81 15.66 2.90
C GLN A 626 -42.82 16.35 1.93
N ASN A 627 -42.87 17.68 1.82
CA ASN A 627 -41.95 18.45 0.97
C ASN A 627 -40.52 18.58 1.55
N CYS A 628 -40.21 17.94 2.69
CA CYS A 628 -38.95 18.06 3.40
C CYS A 628 -37.93 17.01 2.91
N THR A 629 -37.36 17.23 1.74
CA THR A 629 -36.44 16.28 1.08
C THR A 629 -35.03 16.20 1.68
N GLN A 630 -34.68 17.09 2.63
CA GLN A 630 -33.35 17.19 3.23
C GLN A 630 -33.36 17.18 4.77
N GLY A 631 -34.50 16.86 5.40
CA GLY A 631 -34.70 16.92 6.85
C GLY A 631 -34.98 18.33 7.37
N ALA A 632 -35.60 18.43 8.56
CA ALA A 632 -35.99 19.69 9.19
C ALA A 632 -35.47 19.80 10.62
N THR A 633 -34.77 20.89 10.91
CA THR A 633 -34.52 21.35 12.28
C THR A 633 -35.56 22.40 12.68
N THR A 634 -36.08 22.32 13.90
CA THR A 634 -37.15 23.19 14.39
C THR A 634 -36.61 24.58 14.77
N HIS A 635 -36.49 25.48 13.79
CA HIS A 635 -36.24 26.90 14.05
C HIS A 635 -37.56 27.65 14.32
N SER A 636 -37.92 27.76 15.60
CA SER A 636 -39.13 28.46 16.04
C SER A 636 -39.08 29.97 15.78
N THR A 637 -39.95 30.43 14.87
CA THR A 637 -40.62 31.75 14.89
C THR A 637 -39.82 32.97 15.36
N LEU A 638 -38.84 33.43 14.57
CA LEU A 638 -38.31 34.81 14.65
C LEU A 638 -37.85 35.37 13.26
N ALA A 639 -38.44 34.83 12.18
CA ALA A 639 -37.88 34.89 10.83
C ALA A 639 -37.80 36.28 10.17
N ALA A 640 -38.57 37.28 10.61
CA ALA A 640 -38.57 38.61 9.97
C ALA A 640 -37.29 39.41 10.26
N GLY A 641 -36.88 39.51 11.53
CA GLY A 641 -35.67 40.25 11.91
C GLY A 641 -34.37 39.47 11.62
N VAL A 642 -34.40 38.15 11.82
CA VAL A 642 -33.22 37.30 11.70
C VAL A 642 -32.73 37.19 10.25
N VAL A 643 -33.62 37.17 9.25
CA VAL A 643 -33.20 37.13 7.83
C VAL A 643 -32.48 38.42 7.41
N GLY A 644 -32.95 39.60 7.86
CA GLY A 644 -32.24 40.86 7.61
C GLY A 644 -30.87 40.92 8.29
N GLY A 645 -30.79 40.48 9.57
CA GLY A 645 -29.54 40.37 10.31
C GLY A 645 -28.55 39.36 9.72
N LEU A 646 -29.04 38.21 9.23
CA LEU A 646 -28.23 37.22 8.52
C LEU A 646 -27.73 37.74 7.18
N LEU A 647 -28.55 38.44 6.39
CA LEU A 647 -28.08 39.00 5.11
C LEU A 647 -26.95 40.02 5.32
N ILE A 648 -27.09 40.90 6.32
CA ILE A 648 -26.06 41.88 6.67
C ILE A 648 -24.80 41.21 7.22
N THR A 649 -24.92 40.22 8.13
CA THR A 649 -23.73 39.53 8.67
C THR A 649 -23.05 38.62 7.64
N VAL A 650 -23.79 38.02 6.69
CA VAL A 650 -23.23 37.32 5.53
C VAL A 650 -22.48 38.29 4.61
N ILE A 651 -23.03 39.46 4.30
CA ILE A 651 -22.35 40.48 3.49
C ILE A 651 -21.08 40.98 4.20
N VAL A 652 -21.15 41.30 5.50
CA VAL A 652 -20.00 41.77 6.30
C VAL A 652 -18.92 40.69 6.39
N SER A 653 -19.29 39.42 6.63
CA SER A 653 -18.32 38.31 6.67
C SER A 653 -17.73 38.00 5.28
N LEU A 654 -18.49 38.16 4.18
CA LEU A 654 -17.95 38.12 2.81
C LEU A 654 -16.94 39.25 2.55
N VAL A 655 -17.24 40.48 2.98
CA VAL A 655 -16.31 41.61 2.87
C VAL A 655 -15.05 41.37 3.71
N ILE A 656 -15.19 40.91 4.95
CA ILE A 656 -14.05 40.53 5.81
C ILE A 656 -13.25 39.39 5.16
N PHE A 657 -13.88 38.35 4.64
CA PHE A 657 -13.22 37.24 3.94
C PHE A 657 -12.46 37.73 2.70
N VAL A 658 -13.04 38.62 1.89
CA VAL A 658 -12.37 39.24 0.74
C VAL A 658 -11.19 40.11 1.17
N LEU A 659 -11.31 40.88 2.26
CA LEU A 659 -10.21 41.69 2.81
C LEU A 659 -9.09 40.83 3.41
N LEU A 660 -9.41 39.76 4.14
CA LEU A 660 -8.46 38.79 4.66
C LEU A 660 -7.77 38.02 3.52
N ARG A 661 -8.51 37.59 2.49
CA ARG A 661 -7.96 36.97 1.28
C ARG A 661 -7.03 37.93 0.53
N ARG A 662 -7.40 39.21 0.39
CA ARG A 662 -6.52 40.26 -0.17
C ARG A 662 -5.26 40.48 0.69
N ARG A 663 -5.36 40.49 2.02
CA ARG A 663 -4.20 40.58 2.94
C ARG A 663 -3.28 39.36 2.84
N ARG A 664 -3.82 38.13 2.88
CA ARG A 664 -3.05 36.88 2.70
C ARG A 664 -2.35 36.84 1.33
N ILE A 665 -3.05 37.21 0.25
CA ILE A 665 -2.46 37.28 -1.11
C ILE A 665 -1.32 38.31 -1.18
N ARG A 666 -1.46 39.50 -0.57
CA ARG A 666 -0.35 40.47 -0.49
C ARG A 666 0.86 39.89 0.25
N LYS A 667 0.68 39.38 1.48
CA LYS A 667 1.77 38.79 2.29
C LYS A 667 2.52 37.67 1.55
N LYS A 668 1.77 36.78 0.89
CA LYS A 668 2.32 35.65 0.09
C LYS A 668 3.04 36.09 -1.20
N ARG A 669 2.70 37.25 -1.76
CA ARG A 669 3.45 37.87 -2.88
C ARG A 669 4.76 38.49 -2.39
N THR A 670 4.71 39.30 -1.32
CA THR A 670 5.91 39.88 -0.70
C THR A 670 6.94 38.83 -0.31
N LEU A 671 6.50 37.73 0.35
CA LEU A 671 7.40 36.65 0.76
C LEU A 671 8.06 35.94 -0.45
N ARG A 672 7.34 35.74 -1.56
CA ARG A 672 7.94 35.18 -2.79
C ARG A 672 8.92 36.15 -3.46
N ARG A 673 8.60 37.44 -3.60
CA ARG A 673 9.54 38.45 -4.13
C ARG A 673 10.85 38.45 -3.33
N LEU A 674 10.76 38.50 -2.00
CA LEU A 674 11.92 38.50 -1.10
C LEU A 674 12.78 37.23 -1.20
N LEU A 675 12.18 36.06 -1.48
CA LEU A 675 12.90 34.79 -1.57
C LEU A 675 13.32 34.39 -3.00
N GLN A 676 12.83 35.05 -4.06
CA GLN A 676 12.88 34.49 -5.41
C GLN A 676 13.22 35.47 -6.56
N GLU A 677 13.10 36.79 -6.38
CA GLU A 677 13.50 37.81 -7.38
C GLU A 677 14.77 38.55 -6.88
N ARG A 678 15.79 38.93 -7.69
CA ARG A 678 15.87 39.20 -9.15
C ARG A 678 14.91 40.29 -9.64
N GLU A 679 15.03 41.48 -9.06
CA GLU A 679 14.61 42.69 -9.77
C GLU A 679 15.54 42.93 -10.98
N LEU A 680 14.92 43.12 -12.14
CA LEU A 680 15.57 43.49 -13.40
C LEU A 680 15.62 45.01 -13.49
N VAL A 681 16.79 45.58 -13.70
CA VAL A 681 16.95 47.01 -14.06
C VAL A 681 17.78 47.06 -15.33
N GLU A 682 17.16 47.51 -16.42
CA GLU A 682 17.82 47.71 -17.71
C GLU A 682 18.53 49.08 -17.80
N PRO A 683 19.46 49.26 -18.75
CA PRO A 683 20.77 49.83 -18.39
C PRO A 683 20.99 51.27 -18.91
N LEU A 684 22.09 51.88 -18.43
CA LEU A 684 22.75 52.99 -19.13
C LEU A 684 24.24 53.10 -18.78
N THR A 685 25.06 52.16 -19.25
CA THR A 685 26.54 52.27 -19.28
C THR A 685 27.10 51.76 -20.62
N PRO A 686 27.92 52.53 -21.35
CA PRO A 686 28.22 52.28 -22.77
C PRO A 686 29.44 51.36 -22.97
N SER A 687 29.43 50.14 -22.41
CA SER A 687 30.60 49.22 -22.43
C SER A 687 30.33 47.81 -22.99
N GLY A 688 29.10 47.45 -23.35
CA GLY A 688 28.78 46.25 -24.14
C GLY A 688 28.89 44.88 -23.44
N GLU A 689 29.50 44.79 -22.25
CA GLU A 689 29.56 43.55 -21.47
C GLU A 689 28.27 43.31 -20.67
N ALA A 690 27.75 42.08 -20.70
CA ALA A 690 26.51 41.73 -20.01
C ALA A 690 26.72 41.58 -18.49
N PRO A 691 25.97 42.30 -17.64
CA PRO A 691 26.18 42.28 -16.19
C PRO A 691 25.83 40.92 -15.58
N ASN A 692 26.73 40.44 -14.72
CA ASN A 692 26.62 39.18 -14.00
C ASN A 692 25.39 39.18 -13.05
N GLN A 693 24.49 38.23 -13.27
CA GLN A 693 23.07 38.31 -12.85
C GLN A 693 22.76 37.73 -11.44
N ALA A 694 23.62 37.97 -10.45
CA ALA A 694 23.37 37.63 -9.05
C ALA A 694 23.57 38.86 -8.15
N LEU A 695 22.48 39.54 -7.80
CA LEU A 695 22.54 40.70 -6.90
C LEU A 695 22.78 40.24 -5.45
N LEU A 696 24.04 40.18 -5.03
CA LEU A 696 24.45 39.86 -3.66
C LEU A 696 23.93 40.96 -2.71
N ARG A 697 22.91 40.64 -1.91
CA ARG A 697 22.29 41.59 -0.97
C ARG A 697 23.21 41.83 0.23
N ILE A 698 23.67 43.07 0.38
CA ILE A 698 24.33 43.53 1.61
C ILE A 698 23.23 43.91 2.61
N LEU A 699 23.20 43.23 3.75
CA LEU A 699 22.22 43.41 4.83
C LEU A 699 22.83 44.24 5.96
N LYS A 700 22.06 45.18 6.51
CA LYS A 700 22.45 45.93 7.72
C LYS A 700 22.19 45.08 8.97
N GLU A 701 23.01 45.24 10.01
CA GLU A 701 22.77 44.55 11.29
C GLU A 701 21.47 44.99 12.00
N THR A 702 20.89 46.13 11.61
CA THR A 702 19.55 46.56 12.03
C THR A 702 18.42 45.73 11.42
N GLU A 703 18.63 45.07 10.27
CA GLU A 703 17.60 44.27 9.60
C GLU A 703 17.43 42.88 10.21
N PHE A 704 18.38 42.37 11.01
CA PHE A 704 18.30 40.99 11.50
C PHE A 704 18.70 40.80 12.97
N LYS A 705 17.91 40.03 13.69
CA LYS A 705 18.12 39.72 15.11
C LYS A 705 18.62 38.29 15.28
N LYS A 706 19.82 38.13 15.85
CA LYS A 706 20.36 36.86 16.37
C LYS A 706 19.53 36.42 17.59
N ILE A 707 19.16 35.15 17.68
CA ILE A 707 18.28 34.60 18.75
C ILE A 707 19.01 33.57 19.62
N ARG A 708 19.52 32.49 19.03
CA ARG A 708 20.30 31.45 19.74
C ARG A 708 21.37 30.85 18.84
N VAL A 709 22.44 30.33 19.43
CA VAL A 709 23.43 29.52 18.69
C VAL A 709 22.76 28.22 18.22
N LEU A 710 23.12 27.77 17.01
CA LEU A 710 22.77 26.48 16.42
C LEU A 710 23.98 25.54 16.34
N GLY A 711 25.19 26.10 16.18
CA GLY A 711 26.44 25.34 16.15
C GLY A 711 27.66 26.25 16.18
N SER A 712 28.81 25.66 16.52
CA SER A 712 30.13 26.30 16.52
C SER A 712 31.16 25.35 15.94
N GLY A 713 32.02 25.83 15.04
CA GLY A 713 33.04 25.04 14.38
C GLY A 713 34.26 25.86 13.99
N ALA A 714 35.15 25.29 13.17
CA ALA A 714 36.34 25.98 12.68
C ALA A 714 35.96 27.24 11.87
N PHE A 715 34.98 27.11 10.97
CA PHE A 715 34.55 28.18 10.06
C PHE A 715 33.60 29.22 10.66
N GLY A 716 33.38 29.24 11.98
CA GLY A 716 32.51 30.25 12.61
C GLY A 716 31.53 29.73 13.65
N THR A 717 30.59 30.60 14.01
CA THR A 717 29.44 30.31 14.88
C THR A 717 28.15 30.58 14.11
N VAL A 718 27.26 29.60 14.05
CA VAL A 718 25.96 29.72 13.37
C VAL A 718 24.88 30.04 14.39
N PHE A 719 24.06 31.06 14.12
CA PHE A 719 22.92 31.47 14.94
C PHE A 719 21.60 31.27 14.19
N LYS A 720 20.54 30.88 14.92
CA LYS A 720 19.15 31.11 14.49
C LYS A 720 18.86 32.60 14.64
N GLY A 721 18.24 33.19 13.63
CA GLY A 721 17.79 34.59 13.68
C GLY A 721 16.49 34.84 12.92
N LEU A 722 16.08 36.11 12.94
CA LEU A 722 14.98 36.65 12.13
C LEU A 722 15.52 37.82 11.31
N TRP A 723 15.31 37.80 9.99
CA TRP A 723 15.50 38.94 9.10
C TRP A 723 14.15 39.67 8.91
N ILE A 724 14.20 41.00 8.91
CA ILE A 724 13.07 41.92 8.82
C ILE A 724 13.51 43.03 7.84
N PRO A 725 13.16 42.93 6.56
CA PRO A 725 13.60 43.91 5.56
C PRO A 725 13.03 45.30 5.85
N GLU A 726 13.83 46.34 5.63
CA GLU A 726 13.36 47.72 5.80
C GLU A 726 12.15 48.01 4.88
N GLY A 727 11.09 48.57 5.47
CA GLY A 727 9.84 48.89 4.78
C GLY A 727 8.83 47.75 4.66
N GLU A 728 9.16 46.50 5.02
CA GLU A 728 8.26 45.34 4.88
C GLU A 728 7.83 44.73 6.22
N ASN A 729 6.52 44.54 6.41
CA ASN A 729 5.93 43.94 7.61
C ASN A 729 6.03 42.39 7.62
N VAL A 730 7.17 41.84 7.21
CA VAL A 730 7.43 40.39 7.08
C VAL A 730 8.70 40.03 7.85
N ARG A 731 8.60 38.99 8.69
CA ARG A 731 9.73 38.44 9.46
C ARG A 731 10.08 37.07 8.88
N ILE A 732 11.35 36.84 8.52
CA ILE A 732 11.83 35.63 7.83
C ILE A 732 12.83 34.88 8.74
N PRO A 733 12.65 33.58 9.03
CA PRO A 733 13.60 32.80 9.82
C PRO A 733 14.86 32.48 9.02
N VAL A 734 16.02 32.82 9.58
CA VAL A 734 17.33 32.71 8.91
C VAL A 734 18.36 32.00 9.79
N ALA A 735 19.37 31.42 9.14
CA ALA A 735 20.61 30.99 9.78
C ALA A 735 21.71 32.03 9.46
N ILE A 736 22.40 32.51 10.49
CA ILE A 736 23.42 33.56 10.40
C ILE A 736 24.76 32.95 10.82
N LYS A 737 25.64 32.68 9.86
CA LYS A 737 27.00 32.15 10.10
C LYS A 737 27.97 33.32 10.25
N VAL A 738 28.40 33.59 11.47
CA VAL A 738 29.43 34.59 11.78
C VAL A 738 30.81 33.94 11.65
N LEU A 739 31.61 34.43 10.70
CA LEU A 739 32.97 33.93 10.45
C LEU A 739 33.93 34.41 11.56
N ARG A 740 35.02 33.66 11.80
CA ARG A 740 35.87 33.83 13.00
C ARG A 740 37.14 34.67 12.83
N GLU A 741 37.62 34.93 11.61
CA GLU A 741 38.96 35.50 11.40
C GLU A 741 39.06 36.33 10.10
N ALA A 742 40.19 37.05 9.96
CA ALA A 742 40.67 37.76 8.76
C ALA A 742 39.94 39.06 8.34
N THR A 743 39.89 40.08 9.21
CA THR A 743 39.64 41.48 8.81
C THR A 743 40.82 42.09 8.03
N SER A 744 41.14 41.56 6.84
CA SER A 744 42.12 42.16 5.92
C SER A 744 41.42 42.62 4.64
N PRO A 745 41.82 43.75 4.01
CA PRO A 745 41.19 44.22 2.77
C PRO A 745 41.28 43.22 1.62
N LYS A 746 42.30 42.35 1.61
CA LYS A 746 42.50 41.33 0.58
C LYS A 746 41.57 40.12 0.80
N ALA A 747 41.49 39.61 2.03
CA ALA A 747 40.58 38.53 2.40
C ALA A 747 39.11 38.92 2.23
N ASN A 748 38.76 40.18 2.55
CA ASN A 748 37.41 40.71 2.32
C ASN A 748 36.95 40.61 0.86
N LYS A 749 37.87 40.76 -0.11
CA LYS A 749 37.51 40.58 -1.53
C LYS A 749 37.25 39.11 -1.84
N GLU A 750 38.16 38.22 -1.45
CA GLU A 750 38.05 36.78 -1.70
C GLU A 750 36.76 36.20 -1.09
N ILE A 751 36.41 36.61 0.14
CA ILE A 751 35.15 36.24 0.81
C ILE A 751 33.91 36.81 0.08
N LEU A 752 34.01 37.99 -0.54
CA LEU A 752 32.92 38.57 -1.33
C LEU A 752 32.71 37.87 -2.67
N ASP A 753 33.80 37.49 -3.35
CA ASP A 753 33.76 36.73 -4.60
C ASP A 753 33.15 35.32 -4.34
N GLU A 754 33.52 34.65 -3.23
CA GLU A 754 32.88 33.39 -2.81
C GLU A 754 31.40 33.58 -2.39
N ALA A 755 31.07 34.63 -1.64
CA ALA A 755 29.68 34.94 -1.27
C ALA A 755 28.80 35.24 -2.49
N TYR A 756 29.36 35.88 -3.52
CA TYR A 756 28.68 36.11 -4.80
C TYR A 756 28.30 34.78 -5.48
N VAL A 757 29.25 33.83 -5.52
CA VAL A 757 28.98 32.46 -6.01
C VAL A 757 27.86 31.81 -5.20
N MET A 758 27.91 31.85 -3.86
CA MET A 758 26.84 31.31 -2.99
C MET A 758 25.47 31.98 -3.17
N ALA A 759 25.43 33.26 -3.59
CA ALA A 759 24.19 33.98 -3.88
C ALA A 759 23.67 33.73 -5.30
N SER A 760 24.50 33.18 -6.19
CA SER A 760 24.15 32.88 -7.59
C SER A 760 23.54 31.49 -7.80
N VAL A 761 23.83 30.52 -6.92
CA VAL A 761 23.30 29.15 -7.08
C VAL A 761 21.77 29.10 -6.93
N ASP A 762 21.12 28.39 -7.84
CA ASP A 762 19.69 28.10 -7.81
C ASP A 762 19.44 26.64 -8.21
N HIS A 763 19.23 25.80 -7.19
CA HIS A 763 18.93 24.39 -7.36
C HIS A 763 18.12 23.87 -6.14
N PRO A 764 17.09 23.01 -6.31
CA PRO A 764 16.31 22.45 -5.21
C PRO A 764 17.16 21.78 -4.12
N HIS A 765 18.31 21.18 -4.45
CA HIS A 765 19.18 20.46 -3.50
C HIS A 765 20.48 21.19 -3.12
N VAL A 766 20.60 22.50 -3.38
CA VAL A 766 21.72 23.34 -2.86
C VAL A 766 21.16 24.51 -2.03
N CYS A 767 21.86 24.93 -0.98
CA CYS A 767 21.46 26.04 -0.12
C CYS A 767 21.98 27.38 -0.67
N ARG A 768 21.07 28.32 -0.96
CA ARG A 768 21.42 29.65 -1.51
C ARG A 768 21.65 30.67 -0.39
N LEU A 769 22.65 31.54 -0.57
CA LEU A 769 22.86 32.70 0.29
C LEU A 769 21.77 33.77 0.03
N LEU A 770 21.11 34.24 1.08
CA LEU A 770 20.08 35.28 1.01
C LEU A 770 20.68 36.70 1.09
N GLY A 771 21.83 36.83 1.77
CA GLY A 771 22.60 38.06 1.87
C GLY A 771 23.84 37.92 2.75
N ILE A 772 24.64 38.98 2.80
CA ILE A 772 25.87 39.09 3.57
C ILE A 772 25.82 40.37 4.42
N CYS A 773 26.31 40.32 5.66
CA CYS A 773 26.51 41.50 6.49
C CYS A 773 28.01 41.74 6.69
N LEU A 774 28.47 42.93 6.31
CA LEU A 774 29.85 43.38 6.44
C LEU A 774 29.94 44.35 7.62
N THR A 775 30.36 43.82 8.77
CA THR A 775 30.48 44.56 10.05
C THR A 775 31.86 44.33 10.66
N SER A 776 32.02 44.46 11.98
CA SER A 776 33.23 44.02 12.70
C SER A 776 33.57 42.53 12.49
N SER A 777 32.58 41.74 12.05
CA SER A 777 32.75 40.39 11.51
C SER A 777 31.92 40.23 10.23
N VAL A 778 32.32 39.31 9.35
CA VAL A 778 31.52 38.92 8.19
C VAL A 778 30.46 37.90 8.63
N GLN A 779 29.21 38.15 8.24
CA GLN A 779 28.07 37.31 8.61
C GLN A 779 27.31 36.86 7.36
N LEU A 780 27.28 35.55 7.09
CA LEU A 780 26.58 34.95 5.94
C LEU A 780 25.16 34.54 6.36
N VAL A 781 24.14 34.97 5.61
CA VAL A 781 22.73 34.75 5.96
C VAL A 781 22.05 33.82 4.95
N THR A 782 21.59 32.65 5.40
CA THR A 782 20.91 31.62 4.59
C THR A 782 19.49 31.33 5.12
N GLN A 783 18.66 30.65 4.32
CA GLN A 783 17.35 30.18 4.82
C GLN A 783 17.57 29.13 5.91
N LEU A 784 16.90 29.29 7.05
CA LEU A 784 16.84 28.25 8.07
C LEU A 784 16.10 27.01 7.52
N MET A 785 16.74 25.83 7.55
CA MET A 785 16.08 24.54 7.27
C MET A 785 15.36 24.05 8.54
N GLN A 786 14.75 22.85 8.58
CA GLN A 786 14.16 22.35 9.84
C GLN A 786 14.85 21.18 10.52
N TYR A 787 15.12 20.05 9.86
CA TYR A 787 15.53 18.86 10.61
C TYR A 787 17.02 18.83 11.00
N GLY A 788 17.79 19.88 10.68
CA GLY A 788 19.20 20.04 11.06
C GLY A 788 20.14 19.55 9.96
N CYS A 789 21.35 19.12 10.33
CA CYS A 789 22.18 18.34 9.41
C CYS A 789 21.66 16.90 9.30
N LEU A 790 21.96 16.24 8.18
CA LEU A 790 21.50 14.89 7.88
C LEU A 790 22.19 13.85 8.77
N LEU A 791 23.47 14.07 9.13
CA LEU A 791 24.21 13.23 10.08
C LEU A 791 23.49 13.12 11.43
N ASP A 792 23.07 14.25 12.02
CA ASP A 792 22.31 14.23 13.27
C ASP A 792 20.90 13.68 13.05
N TYR A 793 20.29 13.92 11.90
CA TYR A 793 18.96 13.42 11.60
C TYR A 793 18.91 11.88 11.58
N VAL A 794 19.82 11.22 10.85
CA VAL A 794 19.83 9.74 10.76
C VAL A 794 20.18 9.08 12.10
N ARG A 795 21.04 9.70 12.91
CA ARG A 795 21.37 9.22 14.26
C ARG A 795 20.17 9.24 15.21
N HIS A 796 19.37 10.31 15.19
CA HIS A 796 18.25 10.49 16.12
C HIS A 796 16.96 9.77 15.70
N HIS A 797 16.84 9.32 14.44
CA HIS A 797 15.60 8.73 13.89
C HIS A 797 15.85 7.34 13.27
N ARG A 798 16.94 6.65 13.66
CA ARG A 798 17.40 5.38 13.09
C ARG A 798 16.27 4.40 12.77
N ASP A 799 15.40 4.15 13.75
CA ASP A 799 14.33 3.14 13.68
C ASP A 799 13.12 3.57 12.83
N HIS A 800 13.14 4.80 12.30
CA HIS A 800 12.10 5.40 11.44
C HIS A 800 12.63 5.72 10.03
N VAL A 801 13.90 5.44 9.74
CA VAL A 801 14.57 5.76 8.46
C VAL A 801 14.70 4.49 7.62
N GLY A 802 13.64 4.19 6.86
CA GLY A 802 13.59 3.04 5.96
C GLY A 802 14.41 3.21 4.68
N ALA A 803 14.62 2.09 3.97
CA ALA A 803 15.49 2.00 2.79
C ALA A 803 15.20 3.05 1.69
N GLN A 804 13.92 3.35 1.46
CA GLN A 804 13.47 4.34 0.48
C GLN A 804 14.02 5.75 0.75
N TRP A 805 14.11 6.17 2.02
CA TRP A 805 14.60 7.50 2.40
C TRP A 805 16.10 7.62 2.19
N LEU A 806 16.87 6.60 2.59
CA LEU A 806 18.32 6.56 2.39
C LEU A 806 18.70 6.71 0.92
N LEU A 807 18.11 5.89 0.04
CA LEU A 807 18.37 5.96 -1.41
C LEU A 807 17.88 7.29 -2.03
N ASN A 808 16.74 7.82 -1.58
CA ASN A 808 16.25 9.12 -2.04
C ASN A 808 17.20 10.26 -1.66
N TRP A 809 17.83 10.22 -0.47
CA TRP A 809 18.84 11.22 -0.09
C TRP A 809 20.11 11.10 -0.92
N CYS A 810 20.59 9.88 -1.22
CA CYS A 810 21.70 9.67 -2.16
C CYS A 810 21.41 10.35 -3.52
N VAL A 811 20.24 10.10 -4.11
CA VAL A 811 19.82 10.75 -5.37
C VAL A 811 19.79 12.28 -5.25
N GLN A 812 19.28 12.83 -4.15
CA GLN A 812 19.16 14.29 -3.97
C GLN A 812 20.52 14.97 -3.77
N ILE A 813 21.45 14.33 -3.04
CA ILE A 813 22.82 14.82 -2.88
C ILE A 813 23.55 14.72 -4.22
N ALA A 814 23.43 13.61 -4.96
CA ALA A 814 24.04 13.47 -6.28
C ALA A 814 23.53 14.52 -7.28
N LYS A 815 22.23 14.84 -7.27
CA LYS A 815 21.65 15.98 -8.02
C LYS A 815 22.22 17.32 -7.60
N GLY A 816 22.38 17.55 -6.29
CA GLY A 816 23.00 18.75 -5.75
C GLY A 816 24.44 18.94 -6.22
N MET A 817 25.22 17.85 -6.26
CA MET A 817 26.61 17.87 -6.70
C MET A 817 26.79 17.94 -8.21
N ASN A 818 25.94 17.28 -9.00
CA ASN A 818 25.92 17.43 -10.46
C ASN A 818 25.71 18.89 -10.87
N TYR A 819 24.81 19.61 -10.18
CA TYR A 819 24.62 21.05 -10.39
C TYR A 819 25.87 21.88 -10.07
N LEU A 820 26.69 21.46 -9.10
CA LEU A 820 27.98 22.13 -8.80
C LEU A 820 29.06 21.77 -9.84
N GLU A 821 29.10 20.52 -10.32
CA GLU A 821 29.94 20.07 -11.46
C GLU A 821 29.63 20.89 -12.74
N GLU A 822 28.35 21.03 -13.09
CA GLU A 822 27.85 21.85 -14.20
C GLU A 822 28.07 23.37 -14.03
N ARG A 823 28.48 23.81 -12.84
CA ARG A 823 28.82 25.21 -12.52
C ARG A 823 30.32 25.42 -12.28
N HIS A 824 31.16 24.40 -12.49
CA HIS A 824 32.60 24.42 -12.21
C HIS A 824 32.95 24.78 -10.74
N LEU A 825 32.08 24.36 -9.81
CA LEU A 825 32.25 24.52 -8.37
C LEU A 825 32.65 23.19 -7.72
N VAL A 826 33.77 23.19 -6.98
CA VAL A 826 34.25 22.03 -6.21
C VAL A 826 33.95 22.29 -4.72
N HIS A 827 33.20 21.41 -4.07
CA HIS A 827 32.67 21.61 -2.71
C HIS A 827 33.72 21.42 -1.62
N ARG A 828 34.64 20.47 -1.75
CA ARG A 828 35.82 20.23 -0.88
C ARG A 828 35.53 19.77 0.57
N ASP A 829 34.31 19.90 1.07
CA ASP A 829 33.85 19.42 2.38
C ASP A 829 32.46 18.77 2.29
N LEU A 830 32.25 17.89 1.30
CA LEU A 830 31.01 17.12 1.21
C LEU A 830 30.98 16.00 2.26
N ALA A 831 30.06 16.10 3.21
CA ALA A 831 29.85 15.16 4.31
C ALA A 831 28.40 15.22 4.80
N ALA A 832 27.91 14.21 5.52
CA ALA A 832 26.53 14.20 6.03
C ALA A 832 26.22 15.35 7.03
N ARG A 833 27.24 15.96 7.62
CA ARG A 833 27.15 17.22 8.42
C ARG A 833 26.80 18.46 7.59
N ASN A 834 27.19 18.48 6.31
CA ASN A 834 27.04 19.61 5.39
C ASN A 834 25.90 19.38 4.39
N VAL A 835 25.03 18.41 4.67
CA VAL A 835 23.73 18.22 4.03
C VAL A 835 22.66 18.58 5.07
N LEU A 836 21.85 19.60 4.80
CA LEU A 836 20.75 20.04 5.66
C LEU A 836 19.43 19.41 5.23
N VAL A 837 18.62 19.03 6.21
CA VAL A 837 17.33 18.37 6.00
C VAL A 837 16.20 19.41 6.06
N LYS A 838 15.55 19.64 4.91
CA LYS A 838 14.44 20.60 4.77
C LYS A 838 13.10 19.95 5.11
N THR A 839 12.88 18.73 4.62
CA THR A 839 11.85 17.77 5.10
C THR A 839 12.45 16.36 5.07
N PRO A 840 11.81 15.33 5.66
CA PRO A 840 12.33 13.96 5.56
C PRO A 840 12.49 13.53 4.10
N ASN A 841 11.63 14.03 3.20
CA ASN A 841 11.70 13.80 1.76
C ASN A 841 12.55 14.82 0.98
N HIS A 842 13.17 15.84 1.61
CA HIS A 842 13.92 16.91 0.92
C HIS A 842 15.19 17.33 1.66
N VAL A 843 16.36 17.11 1.06
CA VAL A 843 17.67 17.56 1.56
C VAL A 843 18.33 18.63 0.66
N LYS A 844 19.21 19.46 1.23
CA LYS A 844 19.97 20.52 0.57
C LYS A 844 21.44 20.53 1.04
N ILE A 845 22.38 20.60 0.12
CA ILE A 845 23.81 20.77 0.39
C ILE A 845 24.09 22.20 0.87
N THR A 846 24.95 22.36 1.89
CA THR A 846 25.38 23.65 2.46
C THR A 846 26.92 23.73 2.50
N ASP A 847 27.46 24.89 2.85
CA ASP A 847 28.88 25.08 3.19
C ASP A 847 29.91 24.73 2.09
N PHE A 848 29.46 24.62 0.83
CA PHE A 848 30.28 24.82 -0.38
C PHE A 848 30.82 26.26 -0.51
N GLY A 849 30.59 27.14 0.47
CA GLY A 849 31.01 28.54 0.50
C GLY A 849 32.50 28.78 0.75
N LEU A 850 33.35 27.81 0.39
CA LEU A 850 34.81 27.88 0.29
C LEU A 850 35.27 27.24 -1.05
N ALA A 851 34.33 27.12 -1.99
CA ALA A 851 34.53 26.60 -3.34
C ALA A 851 35.08 27.72 -4.23
N LYS A 852 36.41 27.86 -4.22
CA LYS A 852 37.11 28.73 -5.18
C LYS A 852 36.78 28.26 -6.61
N LEU A 853 36.24 29.17 -7.41
CA LEU A 853 35.91 28.95 -8.82
C LEU A 853 37.18 28.52 -9.59
N LEU A 854 37.09 27.43 -10.35
CA LEU A 854 38.12 27.07 -11.32
C LEU A 854 37.96 27.98 -12.56
N THR A 855 39.05 28.59 -13.03
CA THR A 855 39.07 29.24 -14.34
C THR A 855 39.00 28.18 -15.44
N ALA A 856 38.52 28.55 -16.64
CA ALA A 856 38.17 27.58 -17.68
C ALA A 856 39.34 26.66 -18.13
N ASP A 857 40.58 27.12 -17.93
CA ASP A 857 41.80 26.41 -18.32
C ASP A 857 42.51 25.70 -17.14
N GLU A 858 42.13 25.97 -15.88
CA GLU A 858 42.76 25.40 -14.68
C GLU A 858 41.98 24.17 -14.18
N LYS A 859 42.56 22.97 -14.33
CA LYS A 859 41.95 21.70 -13.88
C LYS A 859 42.24 21.36 -12.42
N GLU A 860 43.21 22.03 -11.80
CA GLU A 860 43.75 21.70 -10.48
C GLU A 860 44.03 22.98 -9.68
N TYR A 861 43.84 22.92 -8.37
CA TYR A 861 44.07 24.03 -7.44
C TYR A 861 44.74 23.51 -6.16
N HIS A 862 45.86 24.14 -5.76
CA HIS A 862 46.54 23.89 -4.49
C HIS A 862 46.15 24.94 -3.45
N ALA A 863 45.99 24.53 -2.18
CA ALA A 863 45.55 25.40 -1.09
C ALA A 863 46.62 25.56 0.01
N ASP A 864 46.80 26.79 0.51
CA ASP A 864 47.63 27.07 1.69
C ASP A 864 46.97 26.48 2.96
N GLY A 865 47.76 25.78 3.77
CA GLY A 865 47.27 24.79 4.74
C GLY A 865 46.29 25.31 5.81
N GLY A 866 45.03 24.87 5.73
CA GLY A 866 43.99 25.06 6.74
C GLY A 866 43.56 23.77 7.46
N LYS A 867 42.54 23.88 8.35
CA LYS A 867 41.93 22.71 9.02
C LYS A 867 40.99 21.96 8.08
N VAL A 868 41.52 20.95 7.38
CA VAL A 868 40.83 20.19 6.32
C VAL A 868 40.17 18.87 6.81
N PRO A 869 39.12 18.38 6.14
CA PRO A 869 38.30 17.24 6.59
C PRO A 869 38.88 15.87 6.21
N ILE A 870 40.15 15.59 6.55
CA ILE A 870 40.98 14.47 6.03
C ILE A 870 40.25 13.13 5.84
N LYS A 871 39.41 12.70 6.79
CA LYS A 871 38.69 11.40 6.72
C LYS A 871 37.62 11.29 5.61
N TRP A 872 37.26 12.39 4.96
CA TRP A 872 36.35 12.45 3.81
C TRP A 872 37.08 12.71 2.49
N MET A 873 38.34 13.17 2.54
CA MET A 873 39.09 13.63 1.37
C MET A 873 39.63 12.48 0.51
N ALA A 874 39.80 12.75 -0.78
CA ALA A 874 40.49 11.87 -1.70
C ALA A 874 42.01 11.90 -1.49
N LEU A 875 42.72 10.85 -1.92
CA LEU A 875 44.16 10.71 -1.66
C LEU A 875 44.99 11.83 -2.30
N GLU A 876 44.65 12.25 -3.52
CA GLU A 876 45.28 13.39 -4.20
C GLU A 876 45.07 14.71 -3.44
N SER A 877 43.92 14.89 -2.81
CA SER A 877 43.62 16.08 -2.00
C SER A 877 44.37 16.09 -0.65
N ILE A 878 44.74 14.91 -0.13
CA ILE A 878 45.52 14.77 1.10
C ILE A 878 47.03 14.94 0.84
N LEU A 879 47.55 14.34 -0.25
CA LEU A 879 48.99 14.32 -0.55
C LEU A 879 49.47 15.52 -1.39
N GLN A 880 48.70 15.90 -2.42
CA GLN A 880 49.09 16.89 -3.43
C GLN A 880 48.32 18.22 -3.29
N TRP A 881 47.40 18.29 -2.33
CA TRP A 881 46.46 19.39 -2.12
C TRP A 881 45.58 19.68 -3.34
N THR A 882 45.41 18.72 -4.26
CA THR A 882 44.63 18.87 -5.49
C THR A 882 43.14 18.64 -5.24
N TYR A 883 42.30 19.63 -5.58
CA TYR A 883 40.84 19.57 -5.43
C TYR A 883 40.12 19.63 -6.79
N THR A 884 39.33 18.61 -7.09
CA THR A 884 38.57 18.46 -8.36
C THR A 884 37.16 17.92 -8.10
N HIS A 885 36.27 17.94 -9.10
CA HIS A 885 34.97 17.25 -9.02
C HIS A 885 35.10 15.74 -8.71
N GLN A 886 36.19 15.09 -9.14
CA GLN A 886 36.45 13.69 -8.82
C GLN A 886 36.89 13.47 -7.35
N SER A 887 37.43 14.49 -6.69
CA SER A 887 37.66 14.48 -5.23
C SER A 887 36.37 14.69 -4.42
N ASP A 888 35.41 15.45 -4.98
CA ASP A 888 34.06 15.51 -4.43
C ASP A 888 33.30 14.17 -4.60
N VAL A 889 33.51 13.43 -5.70
CA VAL A 889 32.94 12.08 -5.91
C VAL A 889 33.40 11.10 -4.82
N TRP A 890 34.67 11.15 -4.43
CA TRP A 890 35.21 10.37 -3.30
C TRP A 890 34.51 10.75 -1.98
N SER A 891 34.39 12.06 -1.73
CA SER A 891 33.71 12.62 -0.55
C SER A 891 32.22 12.24 -0.51
N TYR A 892 31.56 12.16 -1.67
CA TYR A 892 30.21 11.62 -1.84
C TYR A 892 30.15 10.14 -1.46
N GLY A 893 31.11 9.32 -1.90
CA GLY A 893 31.22 7.91 -1.50
C GLY A 893 31.26 7.75 0.03
N VAL A 894 32.09 8.57 0.72
CA VAL A 894 32.15 8.59 2.19
C VAL A 894 30.82 9.08 2.80
N THR A 895 30.18 10.08 2.20
CA THR A 895 28.86 10.58 2.63
C THR A 895 27.77 9.51 2.52
N VAL A 896 27.74 8.73 1.43
CA VAL A 896 26.80 7.60 1.29
C VAL A 896 27.08 6.52 2.34
N TRP A 897 28.36 6.25 2.65
CA TRP A 897 28.72 5.34 3.74
C TRP A 897 28.25 5.85 5.12
N GLU A 898 28.35 7.16 5.41
CA GLU A 898 27.76 7.75 6.62
C GLU A 898 26.25 7.50 6.69
N LEU A 899 25.50 7.66 5.59
CA LEU A 899 24.05 7.42 5.58
C LEU A 899 23.71 5.95 5.83
N MET A 900 24.36 5.05 5.12
CA MET A 900 24.09 3.60 5.20
C MET A 900 24.56 2.96 6.53
N THR A 901 25.35 3.68 7.32
CA THR A 901 25.76 3.30 8.68
C THR A 901 25.04 4.11 9.77
N PHE A 902 23.94 4.79 9.42
CA PHE A 902 23.14 5.66 10.31
C PHE A 902 23.98 6.71 11.07
N GLY A 903 25.00 7.24 10.40
CA GLY A 903 25.89 8.27 10.92
C GLY A 903 27.07 7.74 11.72
N SER A 904 27.59 6.55 11.41
CA SER A 904 28.87 6.11 11.97
C SER A 904 30.01 7.02 11.47
N LYS A 905 31.06 7.19 12.29
CA LYS A 905 32.20 8.05 11.95
C LYS A 905 33.16 7.29 11.01
N PRO A 906 33.52 7.82 9.83
CA PRO A 906 34.43 7.13 8.92
C PRO A 906 35.80 6.93 9.57
N TYR A 907 36.40 5.76 9.32
CA TYR A 907 37.71 5.34 9.84
C TYR A 907 37.87 5.58 11.36
N ASP A 908 36.83 5.35 12.17
CA ASP A 908 36.69 5.96 13.52
C ASP A 908 37.94 5.82 14.40
N SER A 909 38.49 4.60 14.46
CA SER A 909 39.67 4.17 15.24
C SER A 909 41.02 4.68 14.74
N ILE A 910 41.11 5.22 13.52
CA ILE A 910 42.37 5.60 12.87
C ILE A 910 42.62 7.11 13.09
N PRO A 911 43.79 7.55 13.57
CA PRO A 911 44.16 8.96 13.63
C PRO A 911 44.14 9.63 12.25
N ALA A 912 43.74 10.91 12.18
CA ALA A 912 43.59 11.61 10.89
C ALA A 912 44.92 11.69 10.10
N SER A 913 46.06 11.71 10.80
CA SER A 913 47.42 11.68 10.24
C SER A 913 47.79 10.38 9.51
N GLU A 914 47.14 9.26 9.84
CA GLU A 914 47.47 7.93 9.30
C GLU A 914 46.62 7.56 8.07
N ILE A 915 45.59 8.36 7.76
CA ILE A 915 44.62 8.09 6.70
C ILE A 915 45.29 7.97 5.31
N ALA A 916 46.32 8.78 5.02
CA ALA A 916 47.05 8.69 3.75
C ALA A 916 47.66 7.29 3.56
N ALA A 917 48.49 6.84 4.51
CA ALA A 917 49.16 5.54 4.47
C ALA A 917 48.18 4.34 4.50
N VAL A 918 46.97 4.54 5.05
CA VAL A 918 45.87 3.56 5.00
C VAL A 918 45.31 3.47 3.58
N LEU A 919 44.97 4.61 2.97
CA LEU A 919 44.41 4.67 1.62
C LEU A 919 45.40 4.22 0.53
N GLU A 920 46.70 4.50 0.70
CA GLU A 920 47.80 4.07 -0.18
C GLU A 920 47.96 2.55 -0.24
N ARG A 921 47.77 1.84 0.89
CA ARG A 921 47.77 0.36 0.92
C ARG A 921 46.54 -0.27 0.26
N GLY A 922 45.56 0.54 -0.15
CA GLY A 922 44.29 0.07 -0.69
C GLY A 922 43.20 -0.18 0.36
N ASP A 923 43.45 0.10 1.65
CA ASP A 923 42.42 -0.03 2.69
C ASP A 923 41.26 0.95 2.41
N ARG A 924 40.01 0.53 2.67
CA ARG A 924 38.78 1.31 2.45
C ARG A 924 37.77 1.10 3.58
N LEU A 925 36.73 1.93 3.63
CA LEU A 925 35.61 1.74 4.57
C LEU A 925 34.87 0.43 4.27
N PRO A 926 34.52 -0.39 5.29
CA PRO A 926 33.90 -1.70 5.09
C PRO A 926 32.44 -1.58 4.64
N GLN A 927 31.91 -2.65 4.02
CA GLN A 927 30.50 -2.71 3.60
C GLN A 927 29.53 -2.47 4.77
N PRO A 928 28.61 -1.50 4.68
CA PRO A 928 27.58 -1.30 5.71
C PRO A 928 26.66 -2.51 5.83
N PRO A 929 26.29 -2.98 7.05
CA PRO A 929 25.53 -4.22 7.24
C PRO A 929 24.16 -4.27 6.57
N ILE A 930 23.55 -3.13 6.25
CA ILE A 930 22.26 -3.05 5.54
C ILE A 930 22.40 -3.09 4.01
N CYS A 931 23.61 -2.95 3.45
CA CYS A 931 23.79 -2.82 2.01
C CYS A 931 24.02 -4.16 1.32
N THR A 932 23.37 -4.38 0.18
CA THR A 932 23.83 -5.40 -0.77
C THR A 932 25.13 -4.97 -1.46
N ILE A 933 25.80 -5.94 -2.08
CA ILE A 933 27.06 -5.72 -2.79
C ILE A 933 26.94 -4.68 -3.91
N ASP A 934 25.78 -4.57 -4.57
CA ASP A 934 25.52 -3.58 -5.63
C ASP A 934 25.71 -2.14 -5.12
N VAL A 935 25.18 -1.82 -3.93
CA VAL A 935 25.29 -0.49 -3.32
C VAL A 935 26.73 -0.22 -2.89
N TYR A 936 27.39 -1.22 -2.30
CA TYR A 936 28.78 -1.11 -1.85
C TYR A 936 29.76 -0.96 -3.03
N MET A 937 29.53 -1.63 -4.17
CA MET A 937 30.34 -1.47 -5.37
C MET A 937 30.27 -0.06 -5.96
N ILE A 938 29.18 0.70 -5.76
CA ILE A 938 29.16 2.13 -6.11
C ILE A 938 30.06 2.94 -5.17
N MET A 939 30.04 2.67 -3.86
CA MET A 939 30.96 3.33 -2.91
C MET A 939 32.43 3.04 -3.27
N VAL A 940 32.77 1.78 -3.58
CA VAL A 940 34.12 1.38 -3.99
C VAL A 940 34.54 2.07 -5.30
N LYS A 941 33.64 2.22 -6.29
CA LYS A 941 33.90 3.00 -7.51
C LYS A 941 34.17 4.48 -7.23
N CYS A 942 33.53 5.08 -6.23
CA CYS A 942 33.87 6.43 -5.77
C CYS A 942 35.27 6.52 -5.12
N TRP A 943 35.84 5.41 -4.65
CA TRP A 943 37.14 5.36 -3.95
C TRP A 943 38.28 4.73 -4.75
N MET A 944 38.17 4.69 -6.08
CA MET A 944 39.28 4.35 -6.98
C MET A 944 40.44 5.34 -6.77
N ILE A 945 41.69 4.85 -6.77
CA ILE A 945 42.89 5.70 -6.61
C ILE A 945 42.95 6.72 -7.75
N ASP A 946 42.97 6.24 -9.00
CA ASP A 946 42.88 7.10 -10.19
C ASP A 946 41.57 7.92 -10.17
N PRO A 947 41.64 9.26 -10.21
CA PRO A 947 40.46 10.11 -10.31
C PRO A 947 39.66 9.90 -11.60
N SER A 948 40.29 9.51 -12.72
CA SER A 948 39.59 9.35 -14.00
C SER A 948 38.65 8.13 -14.03
N SER A 949 38.97 7.10 -13.24
CA SER A 949 38.19 5.88 -13.06
C SER A 949 36.97 6.02 -12.12
N ARG A 950 36.74 7.20 -11.52
CA ARG A 950 35.60 7.46 -10.62
C ARG A 950 34.36 7.92 -11.43
N PRO A 951 33.15 7.46 -11.11
CA PRO A 951 31.94 7.80 -11.87
C PRO A 951 31.53 9.27 -11.68
N ARG A 952 31.01 9.93 -12.73
CA ARG A 952 30.51 11.31 -12.62
C ARG A 952 29.22 11.39 -11.81
N PHE A 953 28.87 12.57 -11.30
CA PHE A 953 27.61 12.75 -10.56
C PHE A 953 26.37 12.41 -11.40
N ARG A 954 26.40 12.65 -12.71
CA ARG A 954 25.34 12.24 -13.65
C ARG A 954 25.08 10.73 -13.66
N GLU A 955 26.12 9.91 -13.54
CA GLU A 955 26.02 8.44 -13.47
C GLU A 955 25.51 7.99 -12.10
N LEU A 956 26.01 8.61 -11.03
CA LEU A 956 25.57 8.37 -9.66
C LEU A 956 24.07 8.68 -9.49
N ILE A 957 23.57 9.76 -10.10
CA ILE A 957 22.13 10.05 -10.16
C ILE A 957 21.37 8.89 -10.83
N ALA A 958 21.86 8.37 -11.96
CA ALA A 958 21.18 7.32 -12.71
C ALA A 958 21.11 6.00 -11.91
N GLU A 959 22.22 5.54 -11.33
CA GLU A 959 22.27 4.29 -10.57
C GLU A 959 21.49 4.39 -9.25
N PHE A 960 21.66 5.45 -8.45
CA PHE A 960 20.85 5.59 -7.23
C PHE A 960 19.36 5.83 -7.54
N SER A 961 18.99 6.46 -8.67
CA SER A 961 17.58 6.60 -9.08
C SER A 961 16.98 5.30 -9.61
N LYS A 962 17.82 4.36 -10.06
CA LYS A 962 17.44 2.99 -10.44
C LYS A 962 17.25 2.14 -9.17
N MET A 963 18.14 2.25 -8.19
CA MET A 963 18.02 1.57 -6.89
C MET A 963 16.80 2.08 -6.09
N ALA A 964 16.55 3.38 -6.08
CA ALA A 964 15.44 4.00 -5.36
C ALA A 964 14.03 3.62 -5.89
N ARG A 965 13.93 2.84 -6.97
CA ARG A 965 12.66 2.27 -7.48
C ARG A 965 12.31 0.91 -6.87
N ASP A 966 13.28 0.23 -6.27
CA ASP A 966 13.12 -1.08 -5.62
C ASP A 966 14.06 -1.14 -4.39
N PRO A 967 13.80 -0.36 -3.31
CA PRO A 967 14.74 -0.22 -2.21
C PRO A 967 15.07 -1.53 -1.49
N SER A 968 14.08 -2.43 -1.35
CA SER A 968 14.18 -3.72 -0.66
C SER A 968 15.16 -4.70 -1.30
N ARG A 969 15.41 -4.57 -2.61
CA ARG A 969 16.45 -5.34 -3.31
C ARG A 969 17.87 -4.89 -2.97
N TYR A 970 18.04 -3.62 -2.60
CA TYR A 970 19.35 -2.98 -2.46
C TYR A 970 19.76 -2.73 -1.01
N LEU A 971 18.79 -2.56 -0.10
CA LEU A 971 19.01 -2.39 1.32
C LEU A 971 18.11 -3.34 2.13
N VAL A 972 18.70 -4.02 3.12
CA VAL A 972 18.01 -4.95 4.02
C VAL A 972 18.03 -4.38 5.43
N ILE A 973 16.89 -3.87 5.90
CA ILE A 973 16.71 -3.35 7.26
C ILE A 973 15.84 -4.34 8.04
N GLN A 974 16.36 -4.83 9.18
CA GLN A 974 15.63 -5.76 10.04
C GLN A 974 14.48 -5.03 10.75
N GLY A 975 13.27 -5.13 10.19
CA GLY A 975 12.06 -4.50 10.74
C GLY A 975 11.05 -4.02 9.69
N ASP A 976 11.43 -3.96 8.40
CA ASP A 976 10.57 -3.46 7.32
C ASP A 976 9.35 -4.38 7.05
N LEU A 977 8.26 -4.18 7.80
CA LEU A 977 6.90 -4.44 7.31
C LEU A 977 6.36 -3.18 6.62
N PRO A 978 5.65 -3.30 5.48
CA PRO A 978 4.98 -2.16 4.85
C PRO A 978 3.74 -1.75 5.66
N SER A 979 3.92 -0.87 6.64
CA SER A 979 2.84 -0.34 7.48
C SER A 979 2.12 0.85 6.80
N PRO A 980 0.79 0.81 6.62
CA PRO A 980 0.04 1.90 6.01
C PRO A 980 -0.27 3.03 7.00
N THR A 981 0.15 4.26 6.67
CA THR A 981 -0.43 5.54 7.13
C THR A 981 -0.87 5.60 8.60
N ASP A 982 0.06 5.68 9.55
CA ASP A 982 -0.30 5.88 10.96
C ASP A 982 -0.75 7.33 11.24
N SER A 983 -2.06 7.50 11.38
CA SER A 983 -2.71 8.78 11.69
C SER A 983 -2.58 9.21 13.16
N ARG A 984 -2.10 8.33 14.06
CA ARG A 984 -2.13 8.58 15.52
C ARG A 984 -1.09 9.59 16.02
N PHE A 985 -0.08 9.95 15.22
CA PHE A 985 0.91 10.96 15.61
C PHE A 985 0.29 12.38 15.74
N TYR A 986 -0.59 12.76 14.81
CA TYR A 986 -1.18 14.10 14.78
C TYR A 986 -2.10 14.40 15.97
N SER A 987 -2.80 13.38 16.49
CA SER A 987 -3.80 13.55 17.57
C SER A 987 -3.22 13.92 18.94
N ARG A 988 -1.90 13.94 19.11
CA ARG A 988 -1.21 14.31 20.38
C ARG A 988 -0.50 15.67 20.35
N LEU A 989 -0.63 16.43 19.26
CA LEU A 989 0.02 17.73 19.07
C LEU A 989 -0.97 18.91 19.02
N LEU A 990 -2.27 18.68 19.32
CA LEU A 990 -3.36 19.65 19.13
C LEU A 990 -4.09 20.05 20.42
N SER A 991 -3.55 19.73 21.61
CA SER A 991 -3.97 20.35 22.86
C SER A 991 -3.24 21.70 23.05
N SER A 992 -3.92 22.78 22.71
CA SER A 992 -3.44 24.16 22.87
C SER A 992 -3.55 24.65 24.31
N ASP A 993 -2.68 25.60 24.68
CA ASP A 993 -3.08 26.83 25.39
C ASP A 993 -2.07 27.96 25.10
N ASP A 994 -2.57 29.20 25.08
CA ASP A 994 -1.91 30.51 25.10
C ASP A 994 -0.65 30.81 24.23
N MET A 995 -0.87 31.49 23.09
CA MET A 995 -0.64 32.94 22.95
C MET A 995 -0.93 33.45 21.52
N GLU A 996 -1.51 34.65 21.41
CA GLU A 996 -2.15 35.13 20.17
C GLU A 996 -1.23 35.88 19.16
N ASP A 997 -1.77 36.02 17.94
CA ASP A 997 -1.51 37.07 16.95
C ASP A 997 -0.12 37.20 16.28
N VAL A 998 0.28 36.15 15.55
CA VAL A 998 1.10 36.32 14.33
C VAL A 998 0.45 35.60 13.14
N VAL A 999 0.06 36.36 12.11
CA VAL A 999 -0.69 35.87 10.94
C VAL A 999 0.03 34.73 10.21
N ASP A 1000 -0.59 33.55 10.21
CA ASP A 1000 -0.13 32.35 9.50
C ASP A 1000 -0.07 32.54 7.95
N ALA A 1001 0.80 31.75 7.31
CA ALA A 1001 1.06 31.74 5.88
C ALA A 1001 1.50 30.35 5.36
N GLU A 1002 0.81 29.26 5.75
CA GLU A 1002 0.94 27.96 5.07
C GLU A 1002 0.49 28.01 3.59
N GLU A 1003 1.34 28.53 2.70
CA GLU A 1003 1.50 28.03 1.33
C GLU A 1003 2.79 28.59 0.70
N TYR A 1004 3.65 27.71 0.20
CA TYR A 1004 5.06 27.91 -0.21
C TYR A 1004 6.09 27.93 0.95
N LEU A 1005 6.93 26.87 0.97
CA LEU A 1005 8.28 26.80 1.56
C LEU A 1005 8.42 26.85 3.11
N LEU A 1006 8.28 25.68 3.75
CA LEU A 1006 9.35 24.98 4.50
C LEU A 1006 10.41 25.81 5.33
N PRO A 1007 10.82 25.40 6.57
CA PRO A 1007 10.06 25.17 7.85
C PRO A 1007 10.92 25.39 9.17
N TYR A 1008 10.54 24.91 10.40
CA TYR A 1008 11.46 24.81 11.60
C TYR A 1008 11.12 23.76 12.73
N LYS A 1009 12.13 23.06 13.29
CA LYS A 1009 12.09 22.03 14.39
C LYS A 1009 12.11 22.61 15.82
N GLY A 1010 11.43 21.95 16.77
CA GLY A 1010 11.91 21.67 18.16
C GLY A 1010 12.54 22.82 18.98
N MET A 1011 13.48 22.62 19.93
CA MET A 1011 14.22 21.41 20.38
C MET A 1011 15.06 21.75 21.65
N GLY A 1012 15.21 20.80 22.60
CA GLY A 1012 16.47 20.52 23.34
C GLY A 1012 16.71 21.12 24.75
N ASN A 1013 17.93 20.83 25.25
CA ASN A 1013 18.67 21.37 26.42
C ASN A 1013 18.46 20.64 27.79
N HIS A 1014 19.43 20.47 28.69
CA HIS A 1014 20.92 20.64 28.78
C HIS A 1014 21.33 20.13 30.19
N ASP A 1015 22.55 19.77 30.64
CA ASP A 1015 23.89 19.49 30.10
C ASP A 1015 24.78 19.04 31.30
N ASN A 1016 25.78 18.20 31.03
CA ASN A 1016 27.15 18.28 31.58
C ASN A 1016 27.62 17.71 32.96
N ARG A 1017 28.22 16.50 32.85
CA ARG A 1017 29.62 16.17 33.28
C ARG A 1017 29.98 16.07 34.79
N PRO A 1018 30.39 14.90 35.32
CA PRO A 1018 31.85 14.62 35.48
C PRO A 1018 32.33 13.14 35.45
N CYS A 1019 33.63 12.92 35.74
CA CYS A 1019 34.31 11.63 36.03
C CYS A 1019 34.27 11.30 37.55
N ASN A 1020 34.94 10.30 38.18
CA ASN A 1020 36.12 9.46 37.89
C ASN A 1020 36.07 8.09 38.65
N ALA A 1021 37.12 7.24 38.63
CA ALA A 1021 37.00 5.81 39.01
C ALA A 1021 38.10 5.16 39.90
N THR A 1022 37.66 4.32 40.85
CA THR A 1022 38.23 2.97 41.12
C THR A 1022 37.17 2.01 41.70
N ASN A 1023 37.08 0.80 41.13
CA ASN A 1023 36.36 -0.41 41.59
C ASN A 1023 34.83 -0.35 41.91
N GLY A 1024 34.04 -1.19 41.22
CA GLY A 1024 32.66 -1.53 41.59
C GLY A 1024 31.55 -1.14 40.60
N ARG A 1025 30.47 -1.93 40.58
CA ARG A 1025 29.17 -1.78 39.86
C ARG A 1025 28.06 -2.24 40.88
N PRO A 1026 26.78 -2.58 40.56
CA PRO A 1026 26.05 -2.63 39.29
C PRO A 1026 24.61 -2.07 39.38
N VAL A 1027 23.73 -2.49 38.46
CA VAL A 1027 22.26 -2.35 38.43
C VAL A 1027 21.69 -0.99 37.95
N ARG A 1028 20.95 -1.09 36.83
CA ARG A 1028 19.90 -0.21 36.25
C ARG A 1028 20.20 1.26 35.86
N GLU A 1029 20.07 1.48 34.55
CA GLU A 1029 19.28 2.52 33.84
C GLU A 1029 19.58 4.03 33.99
N ASN A 1030 19.98 4.61 32.83
CA ASN A 1030 19.67 5.95 32.29
C ASN A 1030 20.62 7.17 32.52
N SER A 1031 21.13 7.67 31.38
CA SER A 1031 21.26 9.10 30.96
C SER A 1031 22.53 9.96 31.20
N ILE A 1032 23.28 10.15 30.10
CA ILE A 1032 23.83 11.43 29.56
C ILE A 1032 25.00 12.18 30.29
N ALA A 1033 26.24 11.78 29.93
CA ALA A 1033 27.30 12.61 29.27
C ALA A 1033 28.45 13.40 30.00
N LEU A 1034 29.70 13.06 29.57
CA LEU A 1034 30.90 13.89 29.29
C LEU A 1034 31.90 14.38 30.40
N ARG A 1035 33.12 14.75 29.95
CA ARG A 1035 33.99 15.92 30.30
C ARG A 1035 35.06 16.04 29.17
N TYR A 1036 36.08 16.91 29.07
CA TYR A 1036 36.78 17.93 29.89
C TYR A 1036 36.13 19.34 29.76
N ILE A 1037 36.36 20.39 30.57
CA ILE A 1037 37.47 20.91 31.42
C ILE A 1037 38.46 21.84 30.68
N THR A 1038 38.41 23.13 31.03
CA THR A 1038 39.48 23.85 31.77
C THR A 1038 38.83 24.91 32.70
N ASP A 1039 39.58 25.37 33.70
CA ASP A 1039 39.21 26.24 34.85
C ASP A 1039 40.15 27.48 34.84
N PRO A 1040 40.27 28.41 35.85
CA PRO A 1040 39.49 28.62 37.10
C PRO A 1040 39.11 30.09 37.42
N THR A 1041 38.28 30.33 38.46
CA THR A 1041 38.60 31.19 39.65
C THR A 1041 37.44 31.41 40.68
N HIS A 1042 37.71 31.00 41.94
CA HIS A 1042 37.31 31.56 43.26
C HIS A 1042 35.86 31.91 43.71
N ASN A 1043 35.55 31.38 44.92
CA ASN A 1043 34.79 31.98 46.06
C ASN A 1043 33.26 32.19 45.97
N SER A 1044 32.46 32.13 47.06
CA SER A 1044 32.57 31.52 48.41
C SER A 1044 31.27 31.75 49.24
N LEU A 1045 30.92 30.86 50.21
CA LEU A 1045 29.94 31.06 51.32
C LEU A 1045 28.42 31.13 50.93
N ASP A 1046 27.44 30.63 51.70
CA ASP A 1046 27.45 29.65 52.82
C ASP A 1046 26.04 29.02 53.11
N LYS A 1047 26.03 27.88 53.84
CA LYS A 1047 25.01 27.31 54.77
C LYS A 1047 23.58 26.80 54.38
N GLU A 1048 23.34 25.58 54.90
CA GLU A 1048 22.13 25.01 55.59
C GLU A 1048 20.85 24.59 54.80
N GLU A 1049 20.22 23.41 55.03
CA GLU A 1049 20.68 22.12 55.65
C GLU A 1049 19.71 20.91 55.38
N PHE A 1050 20.10 19.70 55.83
CA PHE A 1050 19.36 18.42 56.04
C PHE A 1050 19.11 17.38 54.90
N THR A 1051 20.01 16.37 54.84
CA THR A 1051 19.84 14.88 54.70
C THR A 1051 18.85 14.27 53.69
N GLY A 1052 19.12 13.18 52.92
CA GLY A 1052 20.07 12.03 52.99
C GLY A 1052 19.28 10.73 52.62
N HIS A 1053 19.73 9.48 52.41
CA HIS A 1053 20.97 8.62 52.34
C HIS A 1053 20.55 7.35 51.51
N GLU A 1054 21.30 6.35 50.99
CA GLU A 1054 22.71 6.00 50.67
C GLU A 1054 22.67 4.80 49.64
N TYR A 1055 23.54 4.66 48.62
CA TYR A 1055 24.74 3.77 48.49
C TYR A 1055 24.54 2.22 48.70
N MET A 1056 25.29 1.25 48.13
CA MET A 1056 26.64 1.20 47.47
C MET A 1056 26.81 0.01 46.44
N ASN A 1057 28.03 -0.20 45.90
CA ASN A 1057 28.50 -1.14 44.84
C ASN A 1057 28.98 -2.56 45.37
N GLN A 1058 29.45 -3.62 44.65
CA GLN A 1058 30.57 -3.76 43.66
C GLN A 1058 30.46 -4.95 42.62
N SER A 1059 31.57 -5.50 42.07
CA SER A 1059 31.64 -6.20 40.74
C SER A 1059 32.79 -7.20 40.47
N LEU A 1060 32.63 -8.03 39.40
CA LEU A 1060 33.68 -8.59 38.47
C LEU A 1060 34.72 -9.60 39.04
N SER A 1061 34.72 -10.87 38.56
CA SER A 1061 35.63 -11.48 37.53
C SER A 1061 36.93 -12.08 38.13
N GLU A 1062 37.71 -12.99 37.54
CA GLU A 1062 37.77 -13.64 36.20
C GLU A 1062 38.54 -15.00 36.35
N THR A 1063 38.38 -16.07 35.55
CA THR A 1063 39.18 -16.36 34.33
C THR A 1063 38.99 -17.82 33.84
N SER A 1064 39.13 -18.08 32.53
CA SER A 1064 40.23 -18.92 31.94
C SER A 1064 39.86 -19.71 30.65
N ARG A 1065 40.82 -19.74 29.70
CA ARG A 1065 40.95 -20.61 28.48
C ARG A 1065 39.87 -20.50 27.37
N GLY A 1066 40.21 -20.36 26.07
CA GLY A 1066 41.51 -20.09 25.42
C GLY A 1066 41.55 -20.38 23.89
N SER A 1067 42.38 -19.64 23.14
CA SER A 1067 42.73 -19.79 21.69
C SER A 1067 41.58 -19.52 20.67
N ARG A 1068 41.72 -18.92 19.46
CA ARG A 1068 42.79 -18.72 18.43
C ARG A 1068 43.17 -20.01 17.66
N LEU A 1069 43.55 -20.01 16.37
CA LEU A 1069 44.12 -18.94 15.49
C LEU A 1069 43.65 -19.05 14.01
N SER A 1070 44.35 -18.39 13.08
CA SER A 1070 43.95 -17.97 11.71
C SER A 1070 44.18 -18.97 10.54
N GLU A 1071 43.83 -18.50 9.33
CA GLU A 1071 44.53 -18.63 8.01
C GLU A 1071 43.92 -19.43 6.81
N VAL A 1072 43.31 -18.64 5.90
CA VAL A 1072 43.45 -18.59 4.43
C VAL A 1072 43.88 -19.86 3.63
N LEU A 1073 42.98 -20.41 2.80
CA LEU A 1073 43.18 -20.58 1.33
C LEU A 1073 41.91 -21.08 0.60
N ASN A 1074 41.91 -20.99 -0.74
CA ASN A 1074 40.82 -21.34 -1.68
C ASN A 1074 40.95 -22.80 -2.19
N PRO A 1075 39.88 -23.44 -2.73
CA PRO A 1075 39.88 -23.68 -4.18
C PRO A 1075 38.50 -23.67 -4.89
N ASN A 1076 38.52 -23.92 -6.20
CA ASN A 1076 37.41 -23.85 -7.15
C ASN A 1076 36.59 -25.15 -7.31
N TYR A 1077 35.55 -25.06 -8.16
CA TYR A 1077 35.01 -26.11 -9.05
C TYR A 1077 35.92 -27.35 -9.26
N GLU A 1078 35.33 -28.54 -9.12
CA GLU A 1078 35.15 -29.51 -10.22
C GLU A 1078 34.17 -30.63 -9.80
N ASP A 1079 33.45 -31.21 -10.76
CA ASP A 1079 32.79 -32.52 -10.60
C ASP A 1079 32.68 -33.20 -11.98
N LEU A 1080 33.33 -34.36 -12.16
CA LEU A 1080 33.47 -35.01 -13.46
C LEU A 1080 33.64 -36.54 -13.36
N SER A 1081 32.56 -37.25 -13.69
CA SER A 1081 32.54 -38.56 -14.37
C SER A 1081 32.99 -39.86 -13.65
N LEU A 1082 32.24 -40.93 -13.97
CA LEU A 1082 32.59 -42.38 -13.84
C LEU A 1082 32.68 -42.95 -12.40
N GLY A 1083 32.32 -44.21 -12.14
CA GLY A 1083 31.67 -45.21 -13.00
C GLY A 1083 31.69 -46.64 -12.41
N TRP A 1084 30.83 -47.52 -12.93
CA TRP A 1084 30.70 -48.98 -12.64
C TRP A 1084 30.09 -49.36 -11.27
N GLY A 1085 29.35 -50.48 -11.13
CA GLY A 1085 28.81 -51.39 -12.16
C GLY A 1085 28.22 -52.71 -11.60
N ALA A 1086 27.33 -53.36 -12.37
CA ALA A 1086 26.66 -54.67 -12.14
C ALA A 1086 25.69 -54.74 -10.92
N ALA A 1087 24.52 -55.40 -10.92
CA ALA A 1087 23.73 -56.15 -11.92
C ALA A 1087 22.21 -56.00 -11.58
N SER A 1088 21.18 -56.73 -12.07
CA SER A 1088 21.07 -57.92 -12.93
C SER A 1088 19.72 -57.99 -13.70
N LEU A 1089 19.49 -59.10 -14.41
CA LEU A 1089 18.21 -59.59 -14.97
C LEU A 1089 17.58 -60.66 -14.02
N PRO A 1090 16.34 -61.20 -14.20
CA PRO A 1090 15.61 -61.39 -15.48
C PRO A 1090 14.08 -61.10 -15.53
N SER A 1091 13.54 -61.15 -16.76
CA SER A 1091 12.09 -61.25 -17.11
C SER A 1091 11.63 -62.74 -17.19
N PRO A 1092 10.35 -63.07 -17.51
CA PRO A 1092 9.98 -63.29 -18.94
C PRO A 1092 8.47 -63.19 -19.37
N LEU A 1093 8.23 -62.98 -20.68
CA LEU A 1093 7.18 -63.57 -21.58
C LEU A 1093 5.66 -63.28 -21.34
N GLU A 1094 4.72 -63.39 -22.33
CA GLU A 1094 4.77 -63.83 -23.76
C GLU A 1094 3.65 -63.22 -24.67
N ASP A 1095 3.98 -62.94 -25.95
CA ASP A 1095 3.23 -62.89 -27.27
C ASP A 1095 1.68 -62.67 -27.41
N ILE A 1096 1.06 -62.36 -28.57
CA ILE A 1096 1.20 -62.74 -30.01
C ILE A 1096 0.80 -61.52 -30.91
N LYS A 1097 1.60 -60.96 -31.85
CA LYS A 1097 1.94 -61.36 -33.25
C LYS A 1097 0.79 -61.28 -34.32
N PRO A 1098 1.04 -61.09 -35.65
CA PRO A 1098 2.15 -60.41 -36.36
C PRO A 1098 1.87 -59.73 -37.75
N PHE A 1099 2.90 -59.06 -38.31
CA PHE A 1099 3.23 -58.80 -39.75
C PHE A 1099 2.50 -57.73 -40.63
N ALA A 1100 3.20 -57.35 -41.73
CA ALA A 1100 3.00 -56.23 -42.69
C ALA A 1100 3.42 -56.72 -44.13
N PRO A 1101 3.81 -55.93 -45.19
CA PRO A 1101 3.94 -54.46 -45.40
C PRO A 1101 3.50 -53.95 -46.83
N VAL A 1102 4.08 -52.82 -47.31
CA VAL A 1102 4.17 -52.27 -48.70
C VAL A 1102 3.11 -51.21 -49.15
N GLY A 1103 3.54 -50.20 -49.95
CA GLY A 1103 2.75 -49.16 -50.65
C GLY A 1103 3.00 -49.19 -52.18
N PRO A 1104 3.01 -48.08 -52.98
CA PRO A 1104 2.79 -46.65 -52.69
C PRO A 1104 1.84 -45.97 -53.74
N GLU A 1105 2.16 -44.72 -54.16
CA GLU A 1105 1.81 -44.04 -55.45
C GLU A 1105 0.57 -43.10 -55.58
N TYR A 1106 0.45 -42.46 -56.77
CA TYR A 1106 -0.06 -41.10 -57.02
C TYR A 1106 -1.26 -41.01 -58.02
N LEU A 1107 -1.68 -39.76 -58.35
CA LEU A 1107 -2.51 -39.30 -59.50
C LEU A 1107 -4.04 -39.42 -59.32
N ASN A 1108 -4.85 -38.39 -59.62
CA ASN A 1108 -4.90 -37.70 -60.92
C ASN A 1108 -5.46 -36.26 -60.90
N THR A 1109 -5.34 -35.57 -62.04
CA THR A 1109 -5.85 -34.22 -62.34
C THR A 1109 -7.11 -34.22 -63.21
N ALA A 1110 -7.88 -33.12 -63.18
CA ALA A 1110 -8.81 -32.75 -64.25
C ALA A 1110 -9.03 -31.22 -64.25
N GLN A 1111 -9.07 -30.58 -65.43
CA GLN A 1111 -9.35 -29.15 -65.63
C GLN A 1111 -10.53 -28.97 -66.60
N SER A 1112 -11.41 -28.00 -66.34
CA SER A 1112 -12.42 -27.43 -67.27
C SER A 1112 -13.24 -26.36 -66.54
N SER A 1113 -13.68 -25.22 -67.09
CA SER A 1113 -13.26 -24.44 -68.27
C SER A 1113 -13.83 -23.00 -68.19
N LEU A 1114 -13.14 -22.03 -68.78
CA LEU A 1114 -13.60 -20.63 -69.04
C LEU A 1114 -14.72 -20.58 -70.12
N PRO A 1115 -15.56 -19.50 -70.27
CA PRO A 1115 -15.08 -18.16 -70.68
C PRO A 1115 -15.88 -16.87 -70.26
N LEU A 1116 -15.26 -15.75 -70.65
CA LEU A 1116 -15.61 -14.31 -70.74
C LEU A 1116 -16.61 -13.98 -71.90
N PRO A 1117 -16.91 -12.71 -72.33
CA PRO A 1117 -16.86 -11.33 -71.75
C PRO A 1117 -18.18 -10.50 -72.02
N VAL A 1118 -18.09 -9.16 -72.20
CA VAL A 1118 -19.02 -8.17 -72.88
C VAL A 1118 -20.05 -7.48 -71.95
N SER A 1119 -20.37 -6.16 -72.05
CA SER A 1119 -19.67 -4.92 -72.50
C SER A 1119 -20.47 -3.65 -72.07
N ASP A 1120 -19.90 -2.45 -72.29
CA ASP A 1120 -20.57 -1.13 -72.47
C ASP A 1120 -21.36 -0.45 -71.31
N SER A 1121 -21.77 0.83 -71.38
CA SER A 1121 -21.12 2.10 -71.83
C SER A 1121 -22.07 3.31 -71.57
N LEU A 1122 -21.53 4.54 -71.49
CA LEU A 1122 -22.24 5.85 -71.47
C LEU A 1122 -23.14 6.12 -70.21
N ASP A 1123 -23.37 7.35 -69.74
CA ASP A 1123 -23.48 8.65 -70.45
C ASP A 1123 -22.85 9.87 -69.71
N ASN A 1124 -23.00 11.08 -70.28
CA ASN A 1124 -22.27 12.33 -69.92
C ASN A 1124 -23.22 13.57 -69.78
N PRO A 1125 -22.82 14.84 -70.10
CA PRO A 1125 -22.06 15.84 -69.32
C PRO A 1125 -22.88 17.04 -68.76
N ASP A 1126 -22.24 17.89 -67.94
CA ASP A 1126 -22.10 19.38 -68.07
C ASP A 1126 -21.48 19.96 -66.76
N TYR A 1127 -20.70 21.07 -66.70
CA TYR A 1127 -20.61 22.29 -67.53
C TYR A 1127 -19.15 22.77 -67.74
N GLN A 1128 -18.93 23.68 -68.72
CA GLN A 1128 -17.68 24.41 -69.04
C GLN A 1128 -17.53 25.72 -68.21
N ALA A 1129 -16.41 26.48 -68.09
CA ALA A 1129 -14.94 26.37 -68.37
C ALA A 1129 -14.23 27.50 -67.53
N ASN A 1130 -12.88 27.68 -67.46
CA ASN A 1130 -12.06 28.39 -68.46
C ASN A 1130 -10.56 28.57 -68.05
N PHE A 1131 -9.69 28.59 -69.07
CA PHE A 1131 -8.35 29.22 -69.23
C PHE A 1131 -7.13 28.98 -68.29
N LEU A 1132 -6.05 28.52 -68.96
CA LEU A 1132 -4.61 28.46 -68.65
C LEU A 1132 -3.90 29.84 -68.83
N PRO A 1133 -2.67 30.12 -68.33
CA PRO A 1133 -1.38 29.40 -68.59
C PRO A 1133 -0.50 29.09 -67.34
N ARG A 1134 0.49 28.16 -67.31
CA ARG A 1134 1.34 27.41 -68.28
C ARG A 1134 2.72 28.03 -68.57
N ALA A 1135 3.79 27.50 -67.95
CA ALA A 1135 5.17 27.45 -68.49
C ALA A 1135 6.10 26.48 -67.69
N GLU A 1136 6.89 25.67 -68.40
CA GLU A 1136 8.12 24.96 -67.95
C GLU A 1136 9.30 25.50 -68.83
N PRO A 1137 10.44 24.81 -69.13
CA PRO A 1137 11.14 23.63 -68.54
C PRO A 1137 12.70 23.79 -68.46
N THR A 1138 13.43 22.67 -68.29
CA THR A 1138 14.86 22.39 -68.71
C THR A 1138 16.02 22.85 -67.81
N ASN A 1139 17.21 22.21 -67.75
CA ASN A 1139 17.71 20.85 -68.14
C ASN A 1139 19.13 20.56 -67.57
N MET A 1140 19.63 19.32 -67.74
CA MET A 1140 21.08 18.91 -67.83
C MET A 1140 21.97 18.95 -66.56
N THR A 1141 23.09 18.20 -66.40
CA THR A 1141 23.45 16.77 -66.69
C THR A 1141 24.75 16.35 -65.97
N SER A 1142 24.95 15.03 -65.78
CA SER A 1142 26.23 14.25 -65.78
C SER A 1142 27.36 14.41 -64.71
N ASP A 1143 27.69 13.25 -64.10
CA ASP A 1143 29.03 12.63 -63.91
C ASP A 1143 30.04 12.97 -62.77
N ARG A 1144 30.23 11.95 -61.89
CA ARG A 1144 31.49 11.22 -61.53
C ARG A 1144 32.55 11.72 -60.50
N VAL A 1145 32.61 10.93 -59.41
CA VAL A 1145 33.79 10.14 -58.90
C VAL A 1145 34.82 10.79 -57.93
N THR A 1146 34.93 10.19 -56.72
CA THR A 1146 35.99 10.27 -55.66
C THR A 1146 36.32 11.63 -55.00
N GLY A 1147 36.69 11.70 -53.71
CA GLY A 1147 36.70 10.69 -52.63
C GLY A 1147 37.41 11.15 -51.34
N ASN A 1148 36.93 10.71 -50.16
CA ASN A 1148 37.52 10.78 -48.79
C ASN A 1148 38.19 12.08 -48.28
N GLY A 1149 37.67 12.70 -47.18
CA GLY A 1149 38.54 13.54 -46.32
C GLY A 1149 37.95 14.54 -45.30
N LEU A 1150 37.41 14.06 -44.17
CA LEU A 1150 37.37 14.74 -42.85
C LEU A 1150 36.54 16.04 -42.62
N PHE A 1151 36.47 16.43 -41.34
CA PHE A 1151 35.94 17.65 -40.69
C PHE A 1151 34.42 17.86 -40.44
N LEU A 1152 34.13 18.14 -39.15
CA LEU A 1152 33.00 18.88 -38.56
C LEU A 1152 33.33 20.40 -38.57
N PRO A 1153 32.42 21.38 -38.31
CA PRO A 1153 31.21 21.30 -37.47
C PRO A 1153 29.97 22.11 -37.96
N ALA A 1154 28.94 22.22 -37.08
CA ALA A 1154 27.83 23.20 -37.05
C ALA A 1154 26.91 23.30 -38.29
N ALA A 1155 25.57 23.23 -38.20
CA ALA A 1155 24.64 24.11 -37.46
C ALA A 1155 24.78 25.58 -37.94
N GLU A 1156 23.75 26.28 -38.42
CA GLU A 1156 22.36 26.33 -37.93
C GLU A 1156 21.35 26.91 -38.97
N ASN A 1157 20.05 26.52 -38.86
CA ASN A 1157 18.85 27.40 -38.93
C ASN A 1157 18.53 28.21 -40.26
N LEU A 1158 17.36 28.82 -40.52
CA LEU A 1158 16.02 28.88 -39.85
C LEU A 1158 14.87 29.28 -40.84
N GLU A 1159 13.63 28.85 -40.53
CA GLU A 1159 12.34 29.62 -40.58
C GLU A 1159 11.71 30.25 -41.86
N TYR A 1160 10.54 30.89 -41.60
CA TYR A 1160 9.72 31.82 -42.40
C TYR A 1160 8.72 31.23 -43.42
N LEU A 1161 7.48 31.73 -43.56
CA LEU A 1161 6.80 32.98 -43.12
C LEU A 1161 5.51 32.70 -42.31
N GLY A 1162 4.89 33.64 -41.57
CA GLY A 1162 5.14 35.07 -41.30
C GLY A 1162 3.87 35.74 -40.72
N VAL A 1163 3.65 37.08 -40.66
CA VAL A 1163 4.42 38.25 -41.14
C VAL A 1163 4.05 39.50 -40.31
N GLY A 1164 5.03 40.38 -40.03
CA GLY A 1164 4.82 41.85 -40.00
C GLY A 1164 5.14 42.61 -38.71
N ALA A 1165 5.69 43.83 -38.73
CA ALA A 1165 6.30 44.57 -39.85
C ALA A 1165 7.11 45.80 -39.35
N ALA A 1166 8.12 46.24 -40.13
CA ALA A 1166 8.75 47.58 -40.13
C ALA A 1166 9.54 48.06 -38.87
N LEU A 1167 10.57 48.93 -38.96
CA LEU A 1167 11.40 49.44 -40.08
C LEU A 1167 12.73 50.05 -39.55
N HIS A 1168 13.73 50.14 -40.43
CA HIS A 1168 14.96 50.96 -40.38
C HIS A 1168 16.05 50.76 -39.30
N ALA A 1169 17.27 50.54 -39.82
CA ALA A 1169 18.59 50.76 -39.19
C ALA A 1169 19.14 52.16 -39.67
N PRO A 1170 20.45 52.53 -39.68
CA PRO A 1170 21.69 51.78 -39.39
C PRO A 1170 22.84 52.56 -38.66
N VAL A 1171 24.02 51.90 -38.56
CA VAL A 1171 25.36 52.47 -38.23
C VAL A 1171 25.56 52.81 -36.73
N ARG A 1172 26.65 52.40 -36.06
CA ARG A 1172 27.97 51.90 -36.53
C ARG A 1172 28.44 50.67 -35.78
#